data_AF-A0A936MLX0-F1
#
_entry.id   AF-A0A936MLX0-F1
#
_cell.length_a   1.000
_cell.length_b   1.000
_cell.length_c   1.000
_cell.angle_alpha   90.00
_cell.angle_beta   90.00
_cell.angle_gamma   90.00
#
_symmetry.space_group_name_H-M   'P 1'
#
loop_
_entity.id
_entity.type
_entity.pdbx_description
1 polymer ?
#
loop_
_entity_poly.entity_id
_entity_poly.type
_entity_poly.pdbx_seq_one_letter_code
_entity_poly.pdbx_strand_id
1 'polypeptide(L)'
;MIRCISKVWSFLFVVATIVVARAPSAFAGSNDAEVDTLVQTILETDYKDGNYKQALETLEVTKPVCAKKTACSSKVRAKLYVAIGMTQVGLGRTKDAKSAFATALKEDASITPPANLTNANVDKVFAEAKSGGSSGSTSSSSTPSTSPSSSGKKPKKEYDGRRPARGWRTGEGSFYYVEAYKAEKEREWDDCITYGRLSYEAEYRSSTQFLVASCEARAGMWLEAIADYEATAEAAEKANIRRTVQMARSRADELRAKLPKVTILKPANVQDLKVRMGGAEVPPDKLDTEILVNPGERTVFATGKIKGDEMSFEQKVNLEEGEAVSVEIKLKPKGKAIDKALVKCMQDAQTQDDFDECVSKNRKLGLNGKFGIEFSGYHDSDKVDVLSPAIFANFEHPTNGWGFGGSFLVDVVTAASTDIVATASPRWTEQRYVPAIGGHKKFGDVDVNLHTAFSIEPDYFASSVGTTVAIDLRQKTITPSISYDFSYDIAGRAGTSYGVFSRRIMRHAFDLASSFVLDKQSIVTVNMSIVAEVGDSSKPYRYIPTFSKDIASRVLPGLALSTVDFFRNPERILEQLPLSRERFAIAGRYARRFSASTLRAEERLYADSWGLKATTTDMRFIFDVGKSLRIWPHVRFHAQTGTDFWQLAYVAERTATGLQVPALRSGDRELGPLFAFTGGAGARLSFGEAKNWGMTFSGDVVYTQFLNTLYILQRFGYFGALGLEVDVE
;
A
#
# COMPACT_ATOMS: atom_id res chain seq x y z
N MET A 1 -6.79 9.82 18.39
CA MET A 1 -6.37 10.70 17.27
C MET A 1 -4.90 11.10 17.36
N ILE A 2 -4.44 11.75 18.45
CA ILE A 2 -3.04 12.20 18.61
C ILE A 2 -2.00 11.06 18.61
N ARG A 3 -2.36 9.83 19.03
CA ARG A 3 -1.50 8.62 18.98
C ARG A 3 -1.40 7.93 17.61
N CYS A 4 -2.30 8.22 16.65
CA CYS A 4 -2.18 7.71 15.26
C CYS A 4 -1.38 8.69 14.40
N ILE A 5 -1.57 10.00 14.61
CA ILE A 5 -0.81 11.06 13.92
C ILE A 5 0.68 10.96 14.25
N SER A 6 1.06 10.62 15.50
CA SER A 6 2.48 10.48 15.85
C SER A 6 3.16 9.25 15.21
N LYS A 7 2.42 8.16 14.93
CA LYS A 7 2.96 6.98 14.25
C LYS A 7 3.14 7.20 12.75
N VAL A 8 2.23 7.96 12.13
CA VAL A 8 2.32 8.34 10.71
C VAL A 8 3.43 9.38 10.50
N TRP A 9 3.56 10.38 11.38
CA TRP A 9 4.68 11.32 11.35
C TRP A 9 6.04 10.67 11.63
N SER A 10 6.14 9.74 12.60
CA SER A 10 7.41 9.02 12.82
C SER A 10 7.76 8.09 11.65
N PHE A 11 6.79 7.56 10.91
CA PHE A 11 7.04 6.73 9.71
C PHE A 11 7.46 7.59 8.51
N LEU A 12 6.82 8.74 8.28
CA LEU A 12 7.18 9.69 7.21
C LEU A 12 8.52 10.38 7.45
N PHE A 13 8.82 10.77 8.69
CA PHE A 13 10.10 11.37 9.02
C PHE A 13 11.23 10.35 8.87
N VAL A 14 11.01 9.08 9.26
CA VAL A 14 11.99 8.00 9.04
C VAL A 14 12.18 7.69 7.55
N VAL A 15 11.12 7.71 6.73
CA VAL A 15 11.24 7.53 5.27
C VAL A 15 11.95 8.71 4.59
N ALA A 16 11.70 9.95 5.02
CA ALA A 16 12.41 11.13 4.51
C ALA A 16 13.91 11.13 4.89
N THR A 17 14.28 10.67 6.09
CA THR A 17 15.69 10.54 6.48
C THR A 17 16.38 9.36 5.78
N ILE A 18 15.64 8.31 5.39
CA ILE A 18 16.16 7.16 4.63
C ILE A 18 16.43 7.52 3.16
N VAL A 19 15.70 8.47 2.55
CA VAL A 19 15.96 8.86 1.15
C VAL A 19 17.15 9.82 1.00
N VAL A 20 17.51 10.57 2.05
CA VAL A 20 18.77 11.34 2.08
C VAL A 20 19.98 10.44 2.40
N ALA A 21 19.77 9.23 2.91
CA ALA A 21 20.82 8.27 3.22
C ALA A 21 20.57 6.92 2.54
N ARG A 22 20.99 6.82 1.27
CA ARG A 22 21.22 5.57 0.51
C ARG A 22 20.03 4.58 0.45
N ALA A 23 19.33 4.54 -0.68
CA ALA A 23 18.79 3.26 -1.15
C ALA A 23 19.94 2.40 -1.73
N PRO A 24 19.92 1.04 -1.67
CA PRO A 24 18.82 0.14 -1.31
C PRO A 24 19.17 -0.90 -0.22
N SER A 25 18.15 -1.50 0.43
CA SER A 25 18.01 -2.95 0.73
C SER A 25 16.80 -3.21 1.64
N ALA A 26 15.84 -3.99 1.13
CA ALA A 26 14.63 -4.39 1.85
C ALA A 26 14.92 -5.45 2.94
N PHE A 27 14.14 -5.42 4.02
CA PHE A 27 14.12 -6.38 5.15
C PHE A 27 15.37 -6.46 6.04
N ALA A 28 16.16 -5.40 6.07
CA ALA A 28 17.20 -5.21 7.07
C ALA A 28 16.62 -4.45 8.29
N GLY A 29 16.72 -5.00 9.50
CA GLY A 29 16.77 -4.14 10.71
C GLY A 29 17.86 -3.08 10.54
N SER A 30 17.80 -1.96 11.28
CA SER A 30 18.72 -0.82 11.06
C SER A 30 20.20 -1.22 11.03
N ASN A 31 20.57 -2.32 11.69
CA ASN A 31 21.94 -2.81 11.79
C ASN A 31 22.16 -4.15 11.05
N ASP A 32 21.21 -4.62 10.24
CA ASP A 32 21.27 -5.98 9.68
C ASP A 32 22.42 -6.19 8.71
N ALA A 33 22.68 -5.23 7.82
CA ALA A 33 23.78 -5.33 6.87
C ALA A 33 25.13 -5.31 7.60
N GLU A 34 25.26 -4.46 8.62
CA GLU A 34 26.47 -4.29 9.41
C GLU A 34 26.73 -5.52 10.29
N VAL A 35 25.69 -6.02 10.97
CA VAL A 35 25.79 -7.20 11.83
C VAL A 35 25.94 -8.48 11.02
N ASP A 36 25.26 -8.64 9.89
CA ASP A 36 25.44 -9.82 9.01
C ASP A 36 26.85 -9.83 8.40
N THR A 37 27.35 -8.67 7.94
CA THR A 37 28.73 -8.55 7.43
C THR A 37 29.75 -8.82 8.53
N LEU A 38 29.55 -8.28 9.73
CA LEU A 38 30.43 -8.51 10.88
C LEU A 38 30.43 -10.00 11.29
N VAL A 39 29.26 -10.63 11.37
CA VAL A 39 29.14 -12.06 11.68
C VAL A 39 29.84 -12.90 10.61
N GLN A 40 29.65 -12.60 9.32
CA GLN A 40 30.34 -13.30 8.24
C GLN A 40 31.87 -13.11 8.32
N THR A 41 32.33 -11.88 8.56
CA THR A 41 33.76 -11.58 8.69
C THR A 41 34.38 -12.35 9.86
N ILE A 42 33.76 -12.32 11.05
CA ILE A 42 34.25 -13.06 12.22
C ILE A 42 34.27 -14.57 11.96
N LEU A 43 33.25 -15.10 11.26
CA LEU A 43 33.21 -16.52 10.92
C LEU A 43 34.28 -16.91 9.88
N GLU A 44 34.62 -16.00 8.98
CA GLU A 44 35.60 -16.24 7.92
C GLU A 44 37.05 -15.93 8.28
N THR A 45 37.28 -15.07 9.29
CA THR A 45 38.62 -14.79 9.84
C THR A 45 38.82 -15.56 11.13
N ASP A 46 38.24 -15.07 12.23
CA ASP A 46 38.62 -15.48 13.58
C ASP A 46 38.18 -16.92 13.89
N TYR A 47 37.00 -17.33 13.42
CA TYR A 47 36.50 -18.67 13.62
C TYR A 47 37.26 -19.71 12.76
N LYS A 48 37.51 -19.41 11.47
CA LYS A 48 38.28 -20.29 10.57
C LYS A 48 39.73 -20.45 11.03
N ASP A 49 40.33 -19.38 11.54
CA ASP A 49 41.71 -19.37 12.05
C ASP A 49 41.83 -20.03 13.45
N GLY A 50 40.72 -20.52 14.03
CA GLY A 50 40.71 -21.17 15.33
C GLY A 50 40.79 -20.21 16.53
N ASN A 51 40.69 -18.90 16.30
CA ASN A 51 40.69 -17.83 17.30
C ASN A 51 39.32 -17.70 18.00
N TYR A 52 38.77 -18.81 18.49
CA TYR A 52 37.40 -18.88 19.00
C TYR A 52 37.13 -17.94 20.19
N LYS A 53 38.15 -17.65 21.02
CA LYS A 53 37.99 -16.73 22.16
C LYS A 53 37.73 -15.30 21.70
N GLN A 54 38.50 -14.83 20.72
CA GLN A 54 38.38 -13.49 20.14
C GLN A 54 37.09 -13.34 19.31
N ALA A 55 36.74 -14.38 18.54
CA ALA A 55 35.46 -14.45 17.84
C ALA A 55 34.29 -14.33 18.83
N LEU A 56 34.33 -15.04 19.96
CA LEU A 56 33.25 -15.03 20.94
C LEU A 56 33.11 -13.66 21.61
N GLU A 57 34.21 -13.06 22.06
CA GLU A 57 34.20 -11.74 22.70
C GLU A 57 33.55 -10.68 21.77
N THR A 58 33.92 -10.68 20.49
CA THR A 58 33.38 -9.76 19.49
C THR A 58 31.89 -10.02 19.21
N LEU A 59 31.48 -11.29 19.07
CA LEU A 59 30.08 -11.67 18.86
C LEU A 59 29.20 -11.35 20.08
N GLU A 60 29.72 -11.50 21.30
CA GLU A 60 28.96 -11.18 22.53
C GLU A 60 28.75 -9.68 22.72
N VAL A 61 29.76 -8.86 22.40
CA VAL A 61 29.63 -7.38 22.38
C VAL A 61 28.65 -6.91 21.30
N THR A 62 28.42 -7.72 20.26
CA THR A 62 27.45 -7.44 19.19
C THR A 62 26.00 -7.76 19.60
N LYS A 63 25.76 -8.63 20.61
CA LYS A 63 24.39 -9.00 21.05
C LYS A 63 23.49 -7.80 21.42
N PRO A 64 23.95 -6.80 22.21
CA PRO A 64 23.13 -5.64 22.58
C PRO A 64 22.71 -4.79 21.37
N VAL A 65 23.50 -4.80 20.30
CA VAL A 65 23.22 -4.07 19.04
C VAL A 65 21.93 -4.58 18.38
N CYS A 66 21.60 -5.86 18.59
CA CYS A 66 20.37 -6.51 18.12
C CYS A 66 19.33 -6.77 19.22
N ALA A 67 19.49 -6.22 20.43
CA ALA A 67 18.62 -6.55 21.57
C ALA A 67 17.17 -6.04 21.42
N LYS A 68 16.95 -4.96 20.66
CA LYS A 68 15.60 -4.49 20.30
C LYS A 68 15.12 -5.25 19.06
N LYS A 69 13.88 -5.77 19.08
CA LYS A 69 13.28 -6.48 17.93
C LYS A 69 13.25 -5.67 16.62
N THR A 70 13.35 -4.35 16.71
CA THR A 70 13.39 -3.40 15.58
C THR A 70 14.80 -3.08 15.09
N ALA A 71 15.86 -3.45 15.82
CA ALA A 71 17.25 -3.10 15.49
C ALA A 71 17.91 -4.09 14.52
N CYS A 72 17.53 -5.38 14.61
CA CYS A 72 17.94 -6.40 13.64
C CYS A 72 16.70 -7.21 13.20
N SER A 73 16.69 -7.84 12.01
CA SER A 73 15.66 -8.80 11.63
C SER A 73 15.82 -10.11 12.40
N SER A 74 14.76 -10.92 12.42
CA SER A 74 14.82 -12.25 13.02
C SER A 74 15.86 -13.15 12.34
N LYS A 75 16.06 -12.99 11.02
CA LYS A 75 17.08 -13.72 10.26
C LYS A 75 18.51 -13.36 10.71
N VAL A 76 18.83 -12.08 10.88
CA VAL A 76 20.16 -11.65 11.32
C VAL A 76 20.40 -11.98 12.79
N ARG A 77 19.39 -11.85 13.65
CA ARG A 77 19.48 -12.35 15.04
C ARG A 77 19.75 -13.85 15.08
N ALA A 78 19.06 -14.63 14.25
CA ALA A 78 19.30 -16.07 14.15
C ALA A 78 20.74 -16.39 13.73
N LYS A 79 21.26 -15.72 12.68
CA LYS A 79 22.66 -15.87 12.23
C LYS A 79 23.68 -15.52 13.31
N LEU A 80 23.47 -14.42 14.05
CA LEU A 80 24.34 -14.02 15.17
C LEU A 80 24.39 -15.10 16.25
N TYR A 81 23.24 -15.64 16.66
CA TYR A 81 23.17 -16.71 17.66
C TYR A 81 23.73 -18.05 17.16
N VAL A 82 23.62 -18.36 15.86
CA VAL A 82 24.31 -19.50 15.24
C VAL A 82 25.82 -19.33 15.34
N ALA A 83 26.36 -18.15 14.98
CA ALA A 83 27.79 -17.88 15.07
C ALA A 83 28.32 -18.03 16.51
N ILE A 84 27.61 -17.48 17.50
CA ILE A 84 27.95 -17.64 18.93
C ILE A 84 27.95 -19.12 19.33
N GLY A 85 26.93 -19.88 18.90
CA GLY A 85 26.84 -21.31 19.18
C GLY A 85 28.01 -22.09 18.60
N MET A 86 28.37 -21.82 17.34
CA MET A 86 29.52 -22.44 16.67
C MET A 86 30.83 -22.14 17.39
N THR A 87 31.07 -20.87 17.72
CA THR A 87 32.28 -20.45 18.43
C THR A 87 32.38 -21.05 19.84
N GLN A 88 31.24 -21.20 20.53
CA GLN A 88 31.22 -21.87 21.83
C GLN A 88 31.47 -23.38 21.73
N VAL A 89 31.05 -24.04 20.66
CA VAL A 89 31.48 -25.42 20.37
C VAL A 89 32.99 -25.49 20.16
N GLY A 90 33.58 -24.55 19.42
CA GLY A 90 35.03 -24.43 19.23
C GLY A 90 35.81 -24.25 20.55
N LEU A 91 35.19 -23.61 21.55
CA LEU A 91 35.74 -23.45 22.91
C LEU A 91 35.42 -24.61 23.86
N GLY A 92 34.75 -25.68 23.40
CA GLY A 92 34.31 -26.81 24.24
C GLY A 92 33.16 -26.49 25.21
N ARG A 93 32.51 -25.33 25.09
CA ARG A 93 31.39 -24.88 25.95
C ARG A 93 30.04 -25.37 25.42
N THR A 94 29.85 -26.69 25.42
CA THR A 94 28.69 -27.34 24.77
C THR A 94 27.34 -26.95 25.38
N LYS A 95 27.26 -26.68 26.69
CA LYS A 95 26.03 -26.27 27.35
C LYS A 95 25.56 -24.88 26.89
N ASP A 96 26.50 -23.95 26.78
CA ASP A 96 26.22 -22.58 26.35
C ASP A 96 25.87 -22.57 24.85
N ALA A 97 26.56 -23.39 24.06
CA ALA A 97 26.31 -23.53 22.63
C ALA A 97 24.89 -24.00 22.33
N LYS A 98 24.37 -24.98 23.11
CA LYS A 98 22.97 -25.44 23.00
C LYS A 98 21.97 -24.31 23.26
N SER A 99 22.24 -23.45 24.25
CA SER A 99 21.40 -22.30 24.57
C SER A 99 21.38 -21.27 23.44
N ALA A 100 22.55 -20.99 22.86
CA ALA A 100 22.68 -20.09 21.72
C ALA A 100 21.92 -20.63 20.49
N PHE A 101 22.09 -21.91 20.14
CA PHE A 101 21.37 -22.53 19.01
C PHE A 101 19.86 -22.62 19.23
N ALA A 102 19.40 -22.93 20.45
CA ALA A 102 17.98 -22.89 20.77
C ALA A 102 17.38 -21.48 20.62
N THR A 103 18.17 -20.44 20.91
CA THR A 103 17.76 -19.05 20.70
C THR A 103 17.72 -18.70 19.21
N ALA A 104 18.71 -19.16 18.42
CA ALA A 104 18.72 -18.97 16.96
C ALA A 104 17.48 -19.60 16.29
N LEU A 105 17.12 -20.82 16.68
CA LEU A 105 15.96 -21.55 16.13
C LEU A 105 14.61 -20.92 16.54
N LYS A 106 14.55 -20.20 17.65
CA LYS A 106 13.37 -19.41 18.04
C LYS A 106 13.22 -18.15 17.21
N GLU A 107 14.33 -17.56 16.75
CA GLU A 107 14.34 -16.38 15.89
C GLU A 107 14.03 -16.76 14.42
N ASP A 108 14.62 -17.84 13.93
CA ASP A 108 14.33 -18.39 12.60
C ASP A 108 14.33 -19.92 12.66
N ALA A 109 13.15 -20.53 12.57
CA ALA A 109 12.98 -21.97 12.61
C ALA A 109 13.62 -22.71 11.42
N SER A 110 13.94 -21.99 10.34
CA SER A 110 14.58 -22.52 9.13
C SER A 110 16.11 -22.39 9.11
N ILE A 111 16.71 -21.72 10.10
CA ILE A 111 18.16 -21.49 10.12
C ILE A 111 18.95 -22.79 10.26
N THR A 112 20.07 -22.87 9.56
CA THR A 112 21.05 -23.95 9.67
C THR A 112 22.46 -23.36 9.77
N PRO A 113 23.41 -24.00 10.47
CA PRO A 113 24.82 -23.62 10.42
C PRO A 113 25.33 -23.57 8.97
N PRO A 114 26.19 -22.61 8.59
CA PRO A 114 26.75 -22.56 7.24
C PRO A 114 27.53 -23.84 6.93
N ALA A 115 27.18 -24.52 5.85
CA ALA A 115 27.72 -25.84 5.52
C ALA A 115 29.24 -25.85 5.31
N ASN A 116 29.83 -24.71 4.92
CA ASN A 116 31.27 -24.51 4.72
C ASN A 116 32.04 -24.20 6.01
N LEU A 117 31.36 -24.03 7.15
CA LEU A 117 31.94 -23.60 8.42
C LEU A 117 31.55 -24.52 9.60
N THR A 118 30.75 -25.55 9.36
CA THR A 118 30.33 -26.52 10.39
C THR A 118 31.27 -27.74 10.45
N ASN A 119 31.17 -28.53 11.53
CA ASN A 119 31.83 -29.82 11.69
C ASN A 119 30.93 -30.78 12.48
N ALA A 120 31.33 -32.06 12.58
CA ALA A 120 30.52 -33.10 13.23
C ALA A 120 30.12 -32.76 14.69
N ASN A 121 30.94 -32.00 15.41
CA ASN A 121 30.61 -31.56 16.77
C ASN A 121 29.58 -30.43 16.77
N VAL A 122 29.70 -29.45 15.87
CA VAL A 122 28.73 -28.36 15.70
C VAL A 122 27.37 -28.92 15.25
N ASP A 123 27.37 -29.81 14.26
CA ASP A 123 26.15 -30.43 13.74
C ASP A 123 25.42 -31.25 14.81
N LYS A 124 26.17 -32.02 15.61
CA LYS A 124 25.62 -32.77 16.74
C LYS A 124 24.98 -31.86 17.79
N VAL A 125 25.67 -30.80 18.20
CA VAL A 125 25.18 -29.86 19.23
C VAL A 125 23.98 -29.05 18.73
N PHE A 126 23.97 -28.67 17.45
CA PHE A 126 22.84 -27.99 16.80
C PHE A 126 21.62 -28.92 16.68
N ALA A 127 21.81 -30.18 16.29
CA ALA A 127 20.74 -31.18 16.22
C ALA A 127 20.11 -31.46 17.60
N GLU A 128 20.94 -31.54 18.65
CA GLU A 128 20.48 -31.68 20.03
C GLU A 128 19.69 -30.43 20.51
N ALA A 129 20.06 -29.23 20.06
CA ALA A 129 19.29 -28.02 20.34
C ALA A 129 17.94 -27.97 19.59
N LYS A 130 17.89 -28.55 18.38
CA LYS A 130 16.66 -28.66 17.57
C LYS A 130 15.67 -29.68 18.12
N SER A 131 16.14 -30.79 18.69
CA SER A 131 15.30 -31.83 19.30
C SER A 131 14.83 -31.48 20.72
N GLY A 132 15.53 -30.58 21.43
CA GLY A 132 15.17 -30.12 22.77
C GLY A 132 13.97 -29.16 22.85
N GLY A 133 13.36 -28.79 21.71
CA GLY A 133 12.18 -27.92 21.63
C GLY A 133 10.82 -28.60 21.75
N SER A 134 10.77 -29.94 21.90
CA SER A 134 9.54 -30.71 22.05
C SER A 134 9.42 -31.24 23.48
N SER A 135 8.68 -30.50 24.30
CA SER A 135 8.08 -30.99 25.54
C SER A 135 6.62 -30.53 25.54
N GLY A 136 5.70 -31.49 25.45
CA GLY A 136 4.30 -31.32 25.84
C GLY A 136 3.28 -31.19 24.70
N SER A 137 2.99 -32.30 24.01
CA SER A 137 1.67 -32.97 24.08
C SER A 137 1.36 -33.73 22.79
N THR A 138 1.46 -35.04 22.93
CA THR A 138 0.85 -36.04 22.07
C THR A 138 -0.67 -35.83 22.08
N SER A 139 -1.28 -35.65 20.91
CA SER A 139 -2.66 -36.12 20.72
C SER A 139 -2.79 -36.70 19.31
N SER A 140 -2.99 -38.01 19.33
CA SER A 140 -3.28 -38.87 18.21
C SER A 140 -4.65 -38.56 17.62
N SER A 141 -4.72 -38.73 16.31
CA SER A 141 -5.90 -38.77 15.45
C SER A 141 -6.98 -39.76 15.91
N SER A 142 -8.25 -39.34 15.82
CA SER A 142 -9.35 -40.20 15.37
C SER A 142 -10.46 -39.36 14.70
N THR A 143 -10.91 -39.83 13.54
CA THR A 143 -12.01 -39.30 12.71
C THR A 143 -13.38 -39.79 13.25
N PRO A 144 -14.53 -39.33 12.73
CA PRO A 144 -15.61 -38.76 13.52
C PRO A 144 -16.75 -39.74 13.77
N SER A 145 -17.40 -39.62 14.93
CA SER A 145 -18.73 -40.20 15.18
C SER A 145 -19.71 -39.10 15.59
N THR A 146 -20.89 -39.22 15.00
CA THR A 146 -22.05 -38.33 15.07
C THR A 146 -22.72 -38.36 16.45
N SER A 147 -23.21 -37.20 16.93
CA SER A 147 -24.34 -36.92 17.86
C SER A 147 -23.99 -35.87 18.94
N PRO A 148 -24.95 -35.22 19.63
CA PRO A 148 -25.30 -33.81 19.42
C PRO A 148 -24.80 -32.89 20.55
N SER A 149 -24.91 -31.58 20.34
CA SER A 149 -24.37 -30.52 21.17
C SER A 149 -24.64 -30.66 22.67
N SER A 150 -23.57 -30.63 23.48
CA SER A 150 -23.63 -30.33 24.89
C SER A 150 -22.61 -29.25 25.23
N SER A 151 -22.98 -28.38 26.15
CA SER A 151 -22.16 -27.29 26.70
C SER A 151 -20.81 -27.82 27.19
N GLY A 152 -19.74 -27.56 26.43
CA GLY A 152 -18.37 -27.98 26.70
C GLY A 152 -17.69 -27.26 27.86
N LYS A 153 -18.33 -27.23 29.04
CA LYS A 153 -17.75 -26.69 30.28
C LYS A 153 -17.05 -27.83 31.03
N LYS A 154 -15.75 -27.68 31.32
CA LYS A 154 -15.01 -28.63 32.16
C LYS A 154 -15.54 -28.58 33.60
N PRO A 155 -15.63 -29.73 34.31
CA PRO A 155 -16.11 -29.75 35.70
C PRO A 155 -15.18 -28.92 36.60
N LYS A 156 -15.74 -28.14 37.54
CA LYS A 156 -14.95 -27.34 38.50
C LYS A 156 -14.14 -28.22 39.46
N LYS A 157 -14.59 -29.45 39.69
CA LYS A 157 -13.92 -30.47 40.51
C LYS A 157 -13.90 -31.79 39.77
N GLU A 158 -12.73 -32.40 39.74
CA GLU A 158 -12.55 -33.72 39.16
C GLU A 158 -12.52 -34.78 40.25
N TYR A 159 -12.92 -36.00 39.89
CA TYR A 159 -12.92 -37.14 40.79
C TYR A 159 -11.48 -37.55 41.16
N ASP A 160 -11.22 -37.74 42.45
CA ASP A 160 -9.89 -37.98 43.03
C ASP A 160 -9.66 -39.44 43.45
N GLY A 161 -10.44 -40.39 42.93
CA GLY A 161 -10.26 -41.84 43.18
C GLY A 161 -10.88 -42.35 44.48
N ARG A 162 -11.77 -41.59 45.14
CA ARG A 162 -12.48 -42.01 46.37
C ARG A 162 -13.37 -43.23 46.17
N ARG A 163 -13.46 -44.09 47.18
CA ARG A 163 -14.31 -45.30 47.14
C ARG A 163 -15.79 -44.97 46.89
N PRO A 164 -16.56 -45.86 46.22
CA PRO A 164 -18.00 -45.70 46.01
C PRO A 164 -18.77 -45.44 47.31
N ALA A 165 -19.66 -44.44 47.28
CA ALA A 165 -20.60 -44.21 48.36
C ALA A 165 -21.57 -45.40 48.51
N ARG A 166 -22.16 -45.58 49.70
CA ARG A 166 -23.07 -46.70 49.98
C ARG A 166 -24.22 -46.72 48.96
N GLY A 167 -24.36 -47.85 48.27
CA GLY A 167 -25.39 -48.05 47.25
C GLY A 167 -24.98 -47.63 45.84
N TRP A 168 -23.73 -47.24 45.57
CA TRP A 168 -23.16 -46.97 44.25
C TRP A 168 -22.15 -48.06 43.83
N ARG A 169 -22.07 -48.36 42.53
CA ARG A 169 -21.10 -49.32 41.98
C ARG A 169 -19.76 -48.64 41.68
N THR A 170 -19.78 -47.37 41.29
CA THR A 170 -18.58 -46.58 40.94
C THR A 170 -18.37 -45.42 41.91
N GLY A 171 -17.10 -45.16 42.25
CA GLY A 171 -16.70 -43.99 43.05
C GLY A 171 -16.97 -42.69 42.31
N GLU A 172 -16.64 -42.69 41.03
CA GLU A 172 -16.81 -41.58 40.10
C GLU A 172 -18.28 -41.18 39.92
N GLY A 173 -19.17 -42.14 39.64
CA GLY A 173 -20.61 -41.88 39.50
C GLY A 173 -21.21 -41.29 40.78
N SER A 174 -20.80 -41.82 41.95
CA SER A 174 -21.28 -41.34 43.24
C SER A 174 -20.77 -39.94 43.60
N PHE A 175 -19.52 -39.64 43.28
CA PHE A 175 -18.90 -38.34 43.50
C PHE A 175 -19.60 -37.26 42.66
N TYR A 176 -19.73 -37.49 41.36
CA TYR A 176 -20.36 -36.53 40.46
C TYR A 176 -21.85 -36.35 40.75
N TYR A 177 -22.57 -37.38 41.21
CA TYR A 177 -23.95 -37.21 41.66
C TYR A 177 -24.07 -36.26 42.85
N VAL A 178 -23.17 -36.38 43.84
CA VAL A 178 -23.18 -35.50 45.01
C VAL A 178 -22.88 -34.06 44.62
N GLU A 179 -21.91 -33.84 43.74
CA GLU A 179 -21.59 -32.50 43.22
C GLU A 179 -22.74 -31.94 42.36
N ALA A 180 -23.41 -32.76 41.54
CA ALA A 180 -24.59 -32.36 40.78
C ALA A 180 -25.76 -31.93 41.69
N TYR A 181 -26.03 -32.73 42.73
CA TYR A 181 -27.08 -32.43 43.69
C TYR A 181 -26.77 -31.19 44.53
N LYS A 182 -25.48 -30.96 44.84
CA LYS A 182 -25.04 -29.73 45.48
C LYS A 182 -25.23 -28.52 44.57
N ALA A 183 -24.83 -28.62 43.31
CA ALA A 183 -25.01 -27.58 42.31
C ALA A 183 -26.49 -27.26 42.07
N GLU A 184 -27.38 -28.26 42.06
CA GLU A 184 -28.83 -28.04 42.01
C GLU A 184 -29.32 -27.16 43.18
N LYS A 185 -28.88 -27.48 44.42
CA LYS A 185 -29.26 -26.71 45.62
C LYS A 185 -28.73 -25.27 45.59
N GLU A 186 -27.52 -25.09 45.06
CA GLU A 186 -26.89 -23.79 44.90
C GLU A 186 -27.43 -23.01 43.69
N ARG A 187 -28.36 -23.60 42.92
CA ARG A 187 -28.94 -23.05 41.68
C ARG A 187 -27.89 -22.81 40.58
N GLU A 188 -26.79 -23.53 40.62
CA GLU A 188 -25.76 -23.57 39.57
C GLU A 188 -26.17 -24.59 38.50
N TRP A 189 -27.13 -24.23 37.64
CA TRP A 189 -27.76 -25.18 36.72
C TRP A 189 -26.79 -25.82 35.73
N ASP A 190 -25.89 -25.02 35.12
CA ASP A 190 -24.88 -25.55 34.19
C ASP A 190 -23.97 -26.59 34.88
N ASP A 191 -23.54 -26.31 36.12
CA ASP A 191 -22.68 -27.23 36.86
C ASP A 191 -23.45 -28.48 37.30
N CYS A 192 -24.74 -28.34 37.66
CA CYS A 192 -25.61 -29.50 37.91
C CYS A 192 -25.71 -30.41 36.68
N ILE A 193 -25.90 -29.84 35.48
CA ILE A 193 -25.99 -30.58 34.23
C ILE A 193 -24.67 -31.28 33.92
N THR A 194 -23.54 -30.55 33.99
CA THR A 194 -22.21 -31.12 33.74
C THR A 194 -21.90 -32.27 34.69
N TYR A 195 -22.06 -32.08 36.00
CA TYR A 195 -21.80 -33.15 36.97
C TYR A 195 -22.81 -34.30 36.86
N GLY A 196 -24.08 -34.01 36.60
CA GLY A 196 -25.12 -35.03 36.46
C GLY A 196 -24.87 -35.94 35.25
N ARG A 197 -24.46 -35.37 34.11
CA ARG A 197 -24.08 -36.14 32.91
C ARG A 197 -22.83 -36.98 33.16
N LEU A 198 -21.80 -36.44 33.80
CA LEU A 198 -20.61 -37.22 34.19
C LEU A 198 -20.95 -38.38 35.15
N SER A 199 -21.88 -38.15 36.09
CA SER A 199 -22.37 -39.19 36.98
C SER A 199 -23.09 -40.30 36.22
N TYR A 200 -23.97 -39.91 35.29
CA TYR A 200 -24.74 -40.79 34.44
C TYR A 200 -23.86 -41.61 33.46
N GLU A 201 -22.81 -41.02 32.92
CA GLU A 201 -21.82 -41.69 32.06
C GLU A 201 -21.00 -42.72 32.85
N ALA A 202 -20.60 -42.39 34.09
CA ALA A 202 -19.86 -43.30 34.96
C ALA A 202 -20.73 -44.44 35.51
N GLU A 203 -21.99 -44.17 35.84
CA GLU A 203 -22.97 -45.18 36.25
C GLU A 203 -24.40 -44.71 35.97
N TYR A 204 -25.02 -45.29 34.93
CA TYR A 204 -26.40 -44.97 34.56
C TYR A 204 -27.37 -45.20 35.73
N ARG A 205 -28.13 -44.16 36.08
CA ARG A 205 -29.27 -44.23 37.01
C ARG A 205 -30.39 -43.32 36.54
N SER A 206 -31.62 -43.86 36.53
CA SER A 206 -32.82 -43.08 36.16
C SER A 206 -33.07 -41.89 37.09
N SER A 207 -32.67 -42.00 38.38
CA SER A 207 -32.75 -40.86 39.32
C SER A 207 -31.78 -39.73 38.98
N THR A 208 -30.58 -40.07 38.50
CA THR A 208 -29.57 -39.07 38.07
C THR A 208 -30.01 -38.41 36.77
N GLN A 209 -30.55 -39.19 35.82
CA GLN A 209 -31.08 -38.65 34.57
C GLN A 209 -32.28 -37.71 34.83
N PHE A 210 -33.17 -38.05 35.77
CA PHE A 210 -34.25 -37.15 36.18
C PHE A 210 -33.73 -35.82 36.77
N LEU A 211 -32.64 -35.88 37.56
CA LEU A 211 -31.98 -34.71 38.12
C LEU A 211 -31.39 -33.82 37.01
N VAL A 212 -30.71 -34.42 36.03
CA VAL A 212 -30.19 -33.71 34.85
C VAL A 212 -31.32 -33.00 34.11
N ALA A 213 -32.40 -33.71 33.77
CA ALA A 213 -33.57 -33.13 33.09
C ALA A 213 -34.18 -31.94 33.86
N SER A 214 -34.24 -32.03 35.20
CA SER A 214 -34.71 -30.94 36.06
C SER A 214 -33.77 -29.73 36.05
N CYS A 215 -32.46 -29.95 36.02
CA CYS A 215 -31.48 -28.87 35.92
C CYS A 215 -31.49 -28.22 34.53
N GLU A 216 -31.63 -29.00 33.45
CA GLU A 216 -31.77 -28.51 32.08
C GLU A 216 -33.02 -27.63 31.93
N ALA A 217 -34.15 -28.07 32.49
CA ALA A 217 -35.40 -27.31 32.47
C ALA A 217 -35.23 -25.93 33.13
N ARG A 218 -34.50 -25.85 34.25
CA ARG A 218 -34.23 -24.61 34.99
C ARG A 218 -33.12 -23.75 34.35
N ALA A 219 -32.23 -24.35 33.58
CA ALA A 219 -31.22 -23.66 32.77
C ALA A 219 -31.80 -23.04 31.49
N GLY A 220 -33.07 -23.30 31.17
CA GLY A 220 -33.69 -22.88 29.91
C GLY A 220 -33.40 -23.82 28.73
N MET A 221 -32.79 -24.98 28.96
CA MET A 221 -32.51 -26.01 27.95
C MET A 221 -33.70 -26.98 27.82
N TRP A 222 -34.84 -26.47 27.36
CA TRP A 222 -36.11 -27.21 27.44
C TRP A 222 -36.21 -28.40 26.49
N LEU A 223 -35.66 -28.30 25.27
CA LEU A 223 -35.62 -29.41 24.31
C LEU A 223 -34.79 -30.58 24.85
N GLU A 224 -33.64 -30.30 25.45
CA GLU A 224 -32.79 -31.29 26.09
C GLU A 224 -33.50 -31.91 27.31
N ALA A 225 -34.10 -31.07 28.16
CA ALA A 225 -34.83 -31.53 29.33
C ALA A 225 -36.01 -32.44 28.96
N ILE A 226 -36.75 -32.12 27.90
CA ILE A 226 -37.85 -32.96 27.40
C ILE A 226 -37.32 -34.34 27.00
N ALA A 227 -36.23 -34.39 26.24
CA ALA A 227 -35.62 -35.65 25.80
C ALA A 227 -35.16 -36.50 26.99
N ASP A 228 -34.50 -35.88 27.99
CA ASP A 228 -34.04 -36.60 29.17
C ASP A 228 -35.18 -37.00 30.13
N TYR A 229 -36.27 -36.23 30.20
CA TYR A 229 -37.49 -36.66 30.89
C TYR A 229 -38.16 -37.84 30.19
N GLU A 230 -38.26 -37.83 28.86
CA GLU A 230 -38.81 -38.96 28.08
C GLU A 230 -37.96 -40.22 28.28
N ALA A 231 -36.64 -40.11 28.14
CA ALA A 231 -35.72 -41.22 28.37
C ALA A 231 -35.81 -41.76 29.82
N THR A 232 -35.96 -40.88 30.80
CA THR A 232 -36.19 -41.27 32.20
C THR A 232 -37.52 -42.02 32.36
N ALA A 233 -38.58 -41.59 31.67
CA ALA A 233 -39.87 -42.26 31.70
C ALA A 233 -39.78 -43.67 31.10
N GLU A 234 -39.11 -43.83 29.96
CA GLU A 234 -38.89 -45.14 29.32
C GLU A 234 -38.08 -46.09 30.21
N ALA A 235 -37.02 -45.59 30.84
CA ALA A 235 -36.21 -46.38 31.76
C ALA A 235 -37.00 -46.80 33.02
N ALA A 236 -37.82 -45.88 33.55
CA ALA A 236 -38.69 -46.16 34.69
C ALA A 236 -39.80 -47.16 34.35
N GLU A 237 -40.31 -47.14 33.12
CA GLU A 237 -41.31 -48.08 32.61
C GLU A 237 -40.75 -49.50 32.55
N LYS A 238 -39.53 -49.66 32.01
CA LYS A 238 -38.80 -50.95 32.02
C LYS A 238 -38.55 -51.49 33.43
N ALA A 239 -38.38 -50.60 34.41
CA ALA A 239 -38.18 -50.95 35.82
C ALA A 239 -39.50 -51.06 36.64
N ASN A 240 -40.67 -50.92 36.00
CA ASN A 240 -42.00 -50.92 36.65
C ASN A 240 -42.20 -49.85 37.75
N ILE A 241 -41.52 -48.71 37.65
CA ILE A 241 -41.61 -47.61 38.63
C ILE A 241 -42.66 -46.57 38.16
N ARG A 242 -43.95 -46.91 38.30
CA ARG A 242 -45.08 -46.12 37.76
C ARG A 242 -45.08 -44.64 38.13
N ARG A 243 -44.69 -44.30 39.37
CA ARG A 243 -44.67 -42.91 39.86
C ARG A 243 -43.68 -42.05 39.08
N THR A 244 -42.52 -42.60 38.71
CA THR A 244 -41.48 -41.87 37.96
C THR A 244 -41.89 -41.69 36.50
N VAL A 245 -42.56 -42.68 35.90
CA VAL A 245 -43.11 -42.57 34.53
C VAL A 245 -44.10 -41.39 34.44
N GLN A 246 -45.08 -41.33 35.35
CA GLN A 246 -46.07 -40.24 35.36
C GLN A 246 -45.41 -38.87 35.56
N MET A 247 -44.49 -38.77 36.53
CA MET A 247 -43.82 -37.52 36.86
C MET A 247 -42.95 -37.00 35.70
N ALA A 248 -42.17 -37.87 35.06
CA ALA A 248 -41.28 -37.48 33.97
C ALA A 248 -42.07 -37.09 32.70
N ARG A 249 -43.09 -37.87 32.30
CA ARG A 249 -43.95 -37.50 31.16
C ARG A 249 -44.69 -36.18 31.40
N SER A 250 -45.26 -35.98 32.58
CA SER A 250 -45.95 -34.73 32.92
C SER A 250 -45.04 -33.51 32.84
N ARG A 251 -43.76 -33.63 33.23
CA ARG A 251 -42.77 -32.54 33.12
C ARG A 251 -42.36 -32.28 31.68
N ALA A 252 -42.16 -33.33 30.88
CA ALA A 252 -41.91 -33.19 29.44
C ALA A 252 -43.08 -32.52 28.72
N ASP A 253 -44.32 -32.90 29.04
CA ASP A 253 -45.53 -32.31 28.47
C ASP A 253 -45.68 -30.83 28.85
N GLU A 254 -45.39 -30.47 30.11
CA GLU A 254 -45.39 -29.08 30.59
C GLU A 254 -44.40 -28.21 29.79
N LEU A 255 -43.18 -28.70 29.58
CA LEU A 255 -42.16 -27.98 28.81
C LEU A 255 -42.52 -27.91 27.32
N ARG A 256 -43.07 -28.98 26.72
CA ARG A 256 -43.49 -28.98 25.32
C ARG A 256 -44.57 -27.95 25.04
N ALA A 257 -45.51 -27.74 25.97
CA ALA A 257 -46.55 -26.72 25.84
C ALA A 257 -46.01 -25.28 25.90
N LYS A 258 -44.83 -25.09 26.50
CA LYS A 258 -44.20 -23.79 26.75
C LYS A 258 -43.13 -23.42 25.72
N LEU A 259 -42.68 -24.36 24.88
CA LEU A 259 -41.58 -24.12 23.94
C LEU A 259 -41.89 -22.95 22.99
N PRO A 260 -40.99 -21.95 22.91
CA PRO A 260 -41.07 -20.92 21.89
C PRO A 260 -40.98 -21.52 20.48
N LYS A 261 -41.59 -20.81 19.53
CA LYS A 261 -41.64 -21.15 18.12
C LYS A 261 -41.01 -20.05 17.29
N VAL A 262 -40.15 -20.43 16.34
CA VAL A 262 -39.58 -19.51 15.36
C VAL A 262 -39.94 -19.96 13.96
N THR A 263 -40.48 -19.05 13.16
CA THR A 263 -40.72 -19.26 11.73
C THR A 263 -39.79 -18.33 10.95
N ILE A 264 -38.88 -18.89 10.17
CA ILE A 264 -37.96 -18.12 9.32
C ILE A 264 -38.51 -18.12 7.90
N LEU A 265 -38.91 -16.94 7.41
CA LEU A 265 -39.57 -16.80 6.12
C LEU A 265 -38.53 -16.63 4.99
N LYS A 266 -38.69 -17.42 3.92
CA LYS A 266 -37.80 -17.37 2.75
C LYS A 266 -37.99 -16.08 1.93
N PRO A 267 -36.90 -15.44 1.50
CA PRO A 267 -36.98 -14.35 0.53
C PRO A 267 -37.23 -14.89 -0.89
N ALA A 268 -38.04 -14.18 -1.68
CA ALA A 268 -38.22 -14.50 -3.10
C ALA A 268 -36.96 -14.19 -3.93
N ASN A 269 -36.69 -14.99 -4.95
CA ASN A 269 -35.65 -14.75 -5.97
C ASN A 269 -34.19 -14.72 -5.46
N VAL A 270 -33.84 -15.61 -4.54
CA VAL A 270 -32.46 -15.76 -4.02
C VAL A 270 -31.85 -17.09 -4.46
N GLN A 271 -30.63 -17.06 -4.98
CA GLN A 271 -29.82 -18.26 -5.27
C GLN A 271 -28.87 -18.54 -4.11
N ASP A 272 -28.52 -19.81 -3.89
CA ASP A 272 -27.57 -20.26 -2.87
C ASP A 272 -27.89 -19.76 -1.43
N LEU A 273 -29.18 -19.70 -1.05
CA LEU A 273 -29.58 -19.25 0.28
C LEU A 273 -29.08 -20.23 1.36
N LYS A 274 -28.24 -19.72 2.28
CA LYS A 274 -27.78 -20.43 3.47
C LYS A 274 -28.25 -19.67 4.70
N VAL A 275 -28.90 -20.37 5.64
CA VAL A 275 -29.46 -19.80 6.86
C VAL A 275 -28.89 -20.52 8.07
N ARG A 276 -28.48 -19.76 9.09
CA ARG A 276 -28.02 -20.26 10.39
C ARG A 276 -28.81 -19.60 11.51
N MET A 277 -29.19 -20.37 12.52
CA MET A 277 -29.87 -19.89 13.73
C MET A 277 -29.10 -20.38 14.95
N GLY A 278 -28.62 -19.46 15.80
CA GLY A 278 -27.84 -19.82 17.00
C GLY A 278 -26.56 -20.58 16.68
N GLY A 279 -25.97 -20.36 15.49
CA GLY A 279 -24.75 -21.05 15.03
C GLY A 279 -24.99 -22.38 14.29
N ALA A 280 -26.17 -22.99 14.39
CA ALA A 280 -26.52 -24.20 13.63
C ALA A 280 -27.13 -23.85 12.26
N GLU A 281 -26.85 -24.66 11.24
CA GLU A 281 -27.46 -24.51 9.91
C GLU A 281 -28.92 -24.96 9.94
N VAL A 282 -29.81 -24.13 9.40
CA VAL A 282 -31.24 -24.45 9.31
C VAL A 282 -31.50 -25.14 7.98
N PRO A 283 -31.96 -26.41 7.98
CA PRO A 283 -32.26 -27.13 6.75
C PRO A 283 -33.30 -26.40 5.87
N PRO A 284 -33.14 -26.38 4.54
CA PRO A 284 -34.04 -25.65 3.64
C PRO A 284 -35.53 -26.06 3.71
N ASP A 285 -35.81 -27.30 4.12
CA ASP A 285 -37.15 -27.87 4.34
C ASP A 285 -37.82 -27.37 5.63
N LYS A 286 -37.03 -26.83 6.58
CA LYS A 286 -37.53 -26.26 7.83
C LYS A 286 -37.82 -24.77 7.75
N LEU A 287 -37.32 -24.10 6.72
CA LEU A 287 -37.68 -22.71 6.42
C LEU A 287 -39.16 -22.64 5.99
N ASP A 288 -39.86 -21.57 6.38
CA ASP A 288 -41.33 -21.40 6.30
C ASP A 288 -42.17 -22.34 7.18
N THR A 289 -41.55 -23.09 8.09
CA THR A 289 -42.24 -23.95 9.06
C THR A 289 -41.99 -23.48 10.51
N GLU A 290 -42.81 -23.94 11.46
CA GLU A 290 -42.57 -23.69 12.88
C GLU A 290 -41.41 -24.54 13.39
N ILE A 291 -40.35 -23.89 13.88
CA ILE A 291 -39.20 -24.55 14.51
C ILE A 291 -39.30 -24.33 16.02
N LEU A 292 -39.41 -25.41 16.78
CA LEU A 292 -39.36 -25.37 18.24
C LEU A 292 -37.92 -25.12 18.70
N VAL A 293 -37.74 -24.18 19.61
CA VAL A 293 -36.41 -23.78 20.11
C VAL A 293 -36.45 -23.50 21.61
N ASN A 294 -35.29 -23.62 22.28
CA ASN A 294 -35.19 -23.16 23.67
C ASN A 294 -35.32 -21.63 23.78
N PRO A 295 -35.91 -21.12 24.88
CA PRO A 295 -36.02 -19.69 25.16
C PRO A 295 -34.66 -18.98 25.26
N GLY A 296 -34.67 -17.65 25.11
CA GLY A 296 -33.48 -16.78 25.18
C GLY A 296 -33.07 -16.16 23.85
N GLU A 297 -31.92 -15.46 23.85
CA GLU A 297 -31.40 -14.74 22.69
C GLU A 297 -30.81 -15.70 21.64
N ARG A 298 -31.23 -15.53 20.39
CA ARG A 298 -30.69 -16.24 19.22
C ARG A 298 -30.47 -15.29 18.07
N THR A 299 -29.37 -15.51 17.34
CA THR A 299 -29.08 -14.78 16.11
C THR A 299 -29.49 -15.62 14.90
N VAL A 300 -30.29 -15.04 14.01
CA VAL A 300 -30.58 -15.55 12.67
C VAL A 300 -29.65 -14.84 11.68
N PHE A 301 -28.83 -15.62 10.98
CA PHE A 301 -27.90 -15.15 9.96
C PHE A 301 -28.23 -15.82 8.63
N ALA A 302 -28.31 -15.05 7.56
CA ALA A 302 -28.54 -15.59 6.22
C ALA A 302 -27.63 -14.95 5.17
N THR A 303 -27.22 -15.75 4.19
CA THR A 303 -26.45 -15.32 3.02
C THR A 303 -27.08 -15.86 1.76
N GLY A 304 -27.03 -15.11 0.67
CA GLY A 304 -27.49 -15.59 -0.64
C GLY A 304 -27.08 -14.64 -1.76
N LYS A 305 -27.32 -15.06 -3.01
CA LYS A 305 -27.04 -14.26 -4.21
C LYS A 305 -28.32 -13.70 -4.81
N ILE A 306 -28.33 -12.40 -5.09
CA ILE A 306 -29.39 -11.73 -5.85
C ILE A 306 -28.74 -11.12 -7.09
N LYS A 307 -29.15 -11.54 -8.30
CA LYS A 307 -28.59 -11.08 -9.58
C LYS A 307 -27.05 -11.24 -9.70
N GLY A 308 -26.46 -12.21 -8.98
CA GLY A 308 -25.03 -12.50 -8.99
C GLY A 308 -24.21 -11.82 -7.88
N ASP A 309 -24.80 -10.88 -7.13
CA ASP A 309 -24.14 -10.20 -6.02
C ASP A 309 -24.40 -10.91 -4.68
N GLU A 310 -23.36 -11.02 -3.84
CA GLU A 310 -23.43 -11.66 -2.53
C GLU A 310 -24.06 -10.72 -1.49
N MET A 311 -25.12 -11.18 -0.85
CA MET A 311 -25.93 -10.42 0.10
C MET A 311 -25.98 -11.15 1.46
N SER A 312 -26.15 -10.39 2.54
CA SER A 312 -26.24 -10.94 3.90
C SER A 312 -27.36 -10.30 4.73
N PHE A 313 -27.85 -11.04 5.72
CA PHE A 313 -28.85 -10.63 6.70
C PHE A 313 -28.45 -11.14 8.08
N GLU A 314 -28.64 -10.31 9.11
CA GLU A 314 -28.46 -10.69 10.50
C GLU A 314 -29.55 -10.03 11.35
N GLN A 315 -30.23 -10.83 12.18
CA GLN A 315 -31.21 -10.34 13.15
C GLN A 315 -31.10 -11.14 14.45
N LYS A 316 -31.08 -10.43 15.58
CA LYS A 316 -31.22 -11.01 16.91
C LYS A 316 -32.69 -11.09 17.30
N VAL A 317 -33.07 -12.22 17.89
CA VAL A 317 -34.41 -12.47 18.41
C VAL A 317 -34.25 -12.96 19.85
N ASN A 318 -34.97 -12.35 20.78
CA ASN A 318 -35.11 -12.86 22.14
C ASN A 318 -36.47 -13.54 22.24
N LEU A 319 -36.49 -14.78 22.70
CA LEU A 319 -37.71 -15.60 22.73
C LEU A 319 -38.13 -15.88 24.17
N GLU A 320 -39.33 -15.45 24.52
CA GLU A 320 -39.96 -15.72 25.81
C GLU A 320 -40.81 -17.01 25.78
N GLU A 321 -41.25 -17.45 26.96
CA GLU A 321 -42.08 -18.65 27.14
C GLU A 321 -43.34 -18.61 26.28
N GLY A 322 -43.55 -19.64 25.45
CA GLY A 322 -44.73 -19.78 24.58
C GLY A 322 -44.79 -18.80 23.40
N GLU A 323 -43.76 -17.96 23.21
CA GLU A 323 -43.75 -16.93 22.17
C GLU A 323 -43.56 -17.55 20.78
N ALA A 324 -44.32 -17.05 19.79
CA ALA A 324 -44.15 -17.38 18.39
C ALA A 324 -43.65 -16.16 17.62
N VAL A 325 -42.42 -16.23 17.10
CA VAL A 325 -41.80 -15.12 16.36
C VAL A 325 -41.54 -15.50 14.90
N SER A 326 -41.92 -14.60 14.00
CA SER A 326 -41.59 -14.72 12.57
C SER A 326 -40.43 -13.80 12.20
N VAL A 327 -39.39 -14.37 11.57
CA VAL A 327 -38.21 -13.63 11.08
C VAL A 327 -38.25 -13.60 9.56
N GLU A 328 -38.50 -12.43 9.00
CA GLU A 328 -38.47 -12.22 7.55
C GLU A 328 -37.04 -11.88 7.09
N ILE A 329 -36.43 -12.76 6.29
CA ILE A 329 -35.06 -12.53 5.80
C ILE A 329 -35.07 -11.42 4.76
N LYS A 330 -34.45 -10.27 5.08
CA LYS A 330 -34.22 -9.15 4.15
C LYS A 330 -32.75 -8.99 3.83
N LEU A 331 -32.28 -9.72 2.81
CA LEU A 331 -30.90 -9.69 2.35
C LEU A 331 -30.50 -8.28 1.88
N LYS A 332 -29.36 -7.79 2.38
CA LYS A 332 -28.78 -6.49 2.03
C LYS A 332 -27.36 -6.66 1.48
N PRO A 333 -26.85 -5.71 0.67
CA PRO A 333 -25.48 -5.75 0.17
C PRO A 333 -24.49 -5.82 1.33
N LYS A 334 -23.49 -6.69 1.20
CA LYS A 334 -22.46 -6.89 2.23
C LYS A 334 -21.55 -5.65 2.27
N GLY A 335 -21.84 -4.73 3.18
CA GLY A 335 -21.08 -3.49 3.41
C GLY A 335 -21.63 -2.77 4.65
N LYS A 336 -20.74 -2.17 5.46
CA LYS A 336 -21.06 -1.50 6.74
C LYS A 336 -22.41 -0.78 6.68
N ALA A 337 -23.32 -1.13 7.60
CA ALA A 337 -24.62 -0.49 7.72
C ALA A 337 -24.46 1.03 7.67
N ILE A 338 -24.95 1.63 6.58
CA ILE A 338 -24.98 3.08 6.44
C ILE A 338 -26.00 3.56 7.47
N ASP A 339 -25.55 4.44 8.38
CA ASP A 339 -26.38 5.00 9.43
C ASP A 339 -27.63 5.64 8.80
N LYS A 340 -28.81 5.16 9.17
CA LYS A 340 -30.09 5.69 8.65
C LYS A 340 -30.25 7.18 8.97
N ALA A 341 -29.64 7.66 10.06
CA ALA A 341 -29.62 9.07 10.41
C ALA A 341 -28.78 9.88 9.42
N LEU A 342 -27.61 9.37 9.02
CA LEU A 342 -26.77 9.97 7.98
C LEU A 342 -27.51 10.00 6.63
N VAL A 343 -28.17 8.90 6.22
CA VAL A 343 -28.93 8.85 4.96
C VAL A 343 -30.08 9.85 4.95
N LYS A 344 -30.84 9.95 6.05
CA LYS A 344 -31.95 10.90 6.16
C LYS A 344 -31.45 12.34 6.13
N CYS A 345 -30.38 12.63 6.86
CA CYS A 345 -29.75 13.93 6.90
C CYS A 345 -29.13 14.33 5.54
N MET A 346 -28.56 13.38 4.78
CA MET A 346 -28.12 13.61 3.39
C MET A 346 -29.28 13.82 2.41
N GLN A 347 -30.46 13.23 2.67
CA GLN A 347 -31.67 13.41 1.86
C GLN A 347 -32.38 14.74 2.14
N ASP A 348 -32.30 15.22 3.39
CA ASP A 348 -32.91 16.47 3.83
C ASP A 348 -32.02 17.70 3.53
N ALA A 349 -30.74 17.50 3.20
CA ALA A 349 -29.81 18.56 2.83
C ALA A 349 -30.19 19.21 1.48
N GLN A 350 -30.51 20.51 1.50
CA GLN A 350 -30.87 21.27 0.31
C GLN A 350 -29.68 22.03 -0.30
N THR A 351 -28.65 22.31 0.51
CA THR A 351 -27.42 22.97 0.09
C THR A 351 -26.20 22.09 0.36
N GLN A 352 -25.09 22.40 -0.32
CA GLN A 352 -23.83 21.68 -0.13
C GLN A 352 -23.30 21.84 1.31
N ASP A 353 -23.52 23.00 1.93
CA ASP A 353 -23.13 23.28 3.31
C ASP A 353 -23.93 22.41 4.30
N ASP A 354 -25.24 22.24 4.08
CA ASP A 354 -26.09 21.34 4.90
C ASP A 354 -25.62 19.88 4.80
N PHE A 355 -25.19 19.47 3.60
CA PHE A 355 -24.68 18.13 3.35
C PHE A 355 -23.32 17.91 4.02
N ASP A 356 -22.41 18.89 3.95
CA ASP A 356 -21.09 18.80 4.57
C ASP A 356 -21.17 18.89 6.11
N GLU A 357 -22.10 19.68 6.65
CA GLU A 357 -22.44 19.70 8.08
C GLU A 357 -23.01 18.35 8.54
N CYS A 358 -23.89 17.76 7.73
CA CYS A 358 -24.49 16.46 7.98
C CYS A 358 -23.45 15.32 8.06
N VAL A 359 -22.53 15.29 7.10
CA VAL A 359 -21.47 14.27 7.01
C VAL A 359 -20.42 14.46 8.12
N SER A 360 -20.02 15.70 8.41
CA SER A 360 -19.03 16.01 9.45
C SER A 360 -19.54 15.74 10.87
N LYS A 361 -20.83 15.95 11.15
CA LYS A 361 -21.45 15.63 12.44
C LYS A 361 -21.55 14.12 12.70
N ASN A 362 -21.81 13.32 11.66
CA ASN A 362 -22.13 11.90 11.79
C ASN A 362 -20.98 10.95 11.41
N ARG A 363 -19.88 11.48 10.85
CA ARG A 363 -18.69 10.68 10.52
C ARG A 363 -17.43 11.53 10.69
N LYS A 364 -16.58 11.18 11.66
CA LYS A 364 -15.15 11.55 11.59
C LYS A 364 -14.53 10.70 10.47
N LEU A 365 -14.73 11.12 9.22
CA LEU A 365 -13.98 10.55 8.10
C LEU A 365 -12.50 10.76 8.36
N GLY A 366 -11.72 9.69 8.21
CA GLY A 366 -10.29 9.68 8.45
C GLY A 366 -9.55 10.62 7.52
N LEU A 367 -8.29 10.88 7.86
CA LEU A 367 -7.35 11.54 6.96
C LEU A 367 -6.96 10.53 5.89
N ASN A 368 -7.28 10.80 4.63
CA ASN A 368 -6.87 9.93 3.53
C ASN A 368 -5.39 10.19 3.25
N GLY A 369 -4.55 9.16 3.40
CA GLY A 369 -3.13 9.19 3.09
C GLY A 369 -2.85 8.41 1.81
N LYS A 370 -2.18 9.04 0.85
CA LYS A 370 -1.65 8.40 -0.34
C LYS A 370 -0.13 8.40 -0.29
N PHE A 371 0.49 7.25 -0.47
CA PHE A 371 1.94 7.08 -0.48
C PHE A 371 2.37 6.41 -1.77
N GLY A 372 3.52 6.78 -2.30
CA GLY A 372 4.05 6.09 -3.46
C GLY A 372 5.56 6.18 -3.59
N ILE A 373 6.08 5.20 -4.30
CA ILE A 373 7.46 5.14 -4.80
C ILE A 373 7.39 4.98 -6.31
N GLU A 374 8.29 5.65 -7.01
CA GLU A 374 8.44 5.53 -8.46
C GLU A 374 9.91 5.34 -8.80
N PHE A 375 10.16 4.53 -9.82
CA PHE A 375 11.47 4.37 -10.41
C PHE A 375 11.33 4.54 -11.92
N SER A 376 11.93 5.59 -12.47
CA SER A 376 11.96 5.81 -13.91
C SER A 376 13.38 5.80 -14.46
N GLY A 377 13.49 5.52 -15.75
CA GLY A 377 14.74 5.54 -16.47
C GLY A 377 14.58 6.10 -17.88
N TYR A 378 15.65 6.73 -18.36
CA TYR A 378 15.79 7.20 -19.73
C TYR A 378 17.11 6.70 -20.31
N HIS A 379 17.07 6.32 -21.58
CA HIS A 379 18.26 5.99 -22.37
C HIS A 379 18.09 6.55 -23.78
N ASP A 380 19.14 7.08 -24.40
CA ASP A 380 19.09 7.47 -25.82
C ASP A 380 20.28 7.00 -26.66
N SER A 381 20.07 7.05 -27.98
CA SER A 381 21.08 6.72 -28.99
C SER A 381 22.25 7.71 -29.03
N ASP A 382 22.16 8.82 -28.31
CA ASP A 382 23.24 9.82 -28.16
C ASP A 382 23.88 9.72 -26.76
N LYS A 383 23.86 8.53 -26.15
CA LYS A 383 24.61 8.18 -24.94
C LYS A 383 24.27 9.04 -23.71
N VAL A 384 22.98 9.35 -23.56
CA VAL A 384 22.43 9.91 -22.32
C VAL A 384 21.64 8.84 -21.59
N ASP A 385 21.98 8.62 -20.32
CA ASP A 385 21.31 7.73 -19.40
C ASP A 385 20.82 8.54 -18.19
N VAL A 386 19.57 8.36 -17.78
CA VAL A 386 19.01 8.97 -16.56
C VAL A 386 18.33 7.90 -15.73
N LEU A 387 18.54 7.92 -14.42
CA LEU A 387 17.84 7.08 -13.46
C LEU A 387 17.21 7.95 -12.38
N SER A 388 15.90 7.79 -12.16
CA SER A 388 15.13 8.68 -11.29
C SER A 388 14.26 7.91 -10.28
N PRO A 389 14.80 7.51 -9.12
CA PRO A 389 13.96 7.12 -7.99
C PRO A 389 13.25 8.34 -7.37
N ALA A 390 11.97 8.18 -7.06
CA ALA A 390 11.16 9.18 -6.40
C ALA A 390 10.27 8.56 -5.31
N ILE A 391 9.98 9.36 -4.29
CA ILE A 391 8.98 9.05 -3.27
C ILE A 391 8.01 10.22 -3.13
N PHE A 392 6.77 9.93 -2.78
CA PHE A 392 5.79 10.97 -2.45
C PHE A 392 4.80 10.51 -1.38
N ALA A 393 4.26 11.49 -0.67
CA ALA A 393 3.16 11.31 0.25
C ALA A 393 2.19 12.49 0.18
N ASN A 394 0.89 12.22 0.17
CA ASN A 394 -0.17 13.22 0.17
C ASN A 394 -1.21 12.85 1.23
N PHE A 395 -1.71 13.85 1.94
CA PHE A 395 -2.73 13.73 2.97
C PHE A 395 -3.88 14.64 2.61
N GLU A 396 -5.09 14.12 2.60
CA GLU A 396 -6.31 14.85 2.27
C GLU A 396 -7.34 14.64 3.38
N HIS A 397 -7.95 15.72 3.85
CA HIS A 397 -9.06 15.67 4.78
C HIS A 397 -10.38 15.88 4.03
N PRO A 398 -11.14 14.80 3.71
CA PRO A 398 -12.22 14.87 2.72
C PRO A 398 -13.34 15.85 3.08
N THR A 399 -13.63 16.04 4.37
CA THR A 399 -14.73 16.92 4.84
C THR A 399 -14.29 18.32 5.20
N ASN A 400 -13.03 18.52 5.58
CA ASN A 400 -12.53 19.83 5.98
C ASN A 400 -11.86 20.56 4.81
N GLY A 401 -11.78 19.92 3.64
CA GLY A 401 -11.26 20.48 2.40
C GLY A 401 -9.85 21.02 2.55
N TRP A 402 -8.95 20.28 3.20
CA TRP A 402 -7.55 20.64 3.25
C TRP A 402 -6.69 19.44 2.98
N GLY A 403 -5.54 19.69 2.37
CA GLY A 403 -4.55 18.66 2.12
C GLY A 403 -3.13 19.21 2.17
N PHE A 404 -2.17 18.32 2.39
CA PHE A 404 -0.76 18.63 2.27
C PHE A 404 0.00 17.42 1.75
N GLY A 405 1.13 17.66 1.10
CA GLY A 405 1.95 16.61 0.55
C GLY A 405 3.36 17.05 0.30
N GLY A 406 4.19 16.07 -0.03
CA GLY A 406 5.56 16.28 -0.41
C GLY A 406 6.09 15.14 -1.26
N SER A 407 7.12 15.46 -2.02
CA SER A 407 7.84 14.52 -2.87
C SER A 407 9.34 14.76 -2.80
N PHE A 408 10.10 13.71 -3.03
CA PHE A 408 11.55 13.79 -3.17
C PHE A 408 11.97 12.90 -4.33
N LEU A 409 12.71 13.48 -5.27
CA LEU A 409 13.25 12.78 -6.42
C LEU A 409 14.77 12.96 -6.46
N VAL A 410 15.47 11.91 -6.90
CA VAL A 410 16.89 11.98 -7.24
C VAL A 410 17.06 11.63 -8.70
N ASP A 411 17.67 12.48 -9.52
CA ASP A 411 18.12 12.07 -10.85
C ASP A 411 19.61 11.75 -10.81
N VAL A 412 20.00 10.61 -11.35
CA VAL A 412 21.38 10.27 -11.66
C VAL A 412 21.53 10.30 -13.16
N VAL A 413 22.23 11.32 -13.66
CA VAL A 413 22.43 11.54 -15.10
C VAL A 413 23.83 11.12 -15.46
N THR A 414 23.97 10.36 -16.54
CA THR A 414 25.26 10.12 -17.18
C THR A 414 25.15 10.49 -18.64
N ALA A 415 26.00 11.40 -19.11
CA ALA A 415 25.94 11.88 -20.48
C ALA A 415 27.31 11.87 -21.14
N ALA A 416 27.35 11.35 -22.36
CA ALA A 416 28.48 11.44 -23.29
C ALA A 416 27.97 11.84 -24.68
N SER A 417 26.97 12.71 -24.72
CA SER A 417 26.29 13.10 -25.95
C SER A 417 27.20 13.87 -26.88
N THR A 418 26.88 13.77 -28.17
CA THR A 418 27.71 14.33 -29.24
C THR A 418 27.95 15.82 -29.03
N ASP A 419 26.92 16.57 -28.61
CA ASP A 419 27.05 18.01 -28.36
C ASP A 419 27.93 18.33 -27.15
N ILE A 420 27.98 17.46 -26.14
CA ILE A 420 28.80 17.64 -24.94
C ILE A 420 30.26 17.30 -25.23
N VAL A 421 30.50 16.17 -25.90
CA VAL A 421 31.86 15.72 -26.25
C VAL A 421 32.50 16.63 -27.28
N ALA A 422 31.72 17.14 -28.24
CA ALA A 422 32.23 18.04 -29.27
C ALA A 422 32.55 19.46 -28.75
N THR A 423 31.91 19.90 -27.66
CA THR A 423 32.01 21.29 -27.20
C THR A 423 32.62 21.48 -25.82
N ALA A 424 32.39 20.58 -24.86
CA ALA A 424 32.58 20.88 -23.44
C ALA A 424 33.47 19.89 -22.67
N SER A 425 33.16 18.59 -22.64
CA SER A 425 33.76 17.64 -21.68
C SER A 425 33.66 16.17 -22.12
N PRO A 426 34.54 15.28 -21.60
CA PRO A 426 34.34 13.83 -21.67
C PRO A 426 33.03 13.39 -20.99
N ARG A 427 32.73 12.07 -21.04
CA ARG A 427 31.61 11.46 -20.30
C ARG A 427 31.62 11.93 -18.84
N TRP A 428 30.48 12.38 -18.34
CA TRP A 428 30.30 12.81 -16.94
C TRP A 428 29.10 12.13 -16.30
N THR A 429 29.08 12.12 -14.97
CA THR A 429 27.97 11.64 -14.14
C THR A 429 27.64 12.70 -13.09
N GLU A 430 26.36 13.03 -12.95
CA GLU A 430 25.85 14.04 -12.02
C GLU A 430 24.62 13.54 -11.27
N GLN A 431 24.37 14.16 -10.12
CA GLN A 431 23.21 13.88 -9.29
C GLN A 431 22.44 15.16 -9.03
N ARG A 432 21.11 15.09 -9.17
CA ARG A 432 20.18 16.18 -8.90
C ARG A 432 19.19 15.77 -7.82
N TYR A 433 18.98 16.63 -6.83
CA TYR A 433 17.99 16.43 -5.78
C TYR A 433 16.82 17.39 -5.96
N VAL A 434 15.60 16.86 -5.96
CA VAL A 434 14.37 17.63 -6.21
C VAL A 434 13.35 17.43 -5.08
N PRO A 435 13.52 18.11 -3.92
CA PRO A 435 12.49 18.15 -2.89
C PRO A 435 11.38 19.12 -3.27
N ALA A 436 10.12 18.73 -3.02
CA ALA A 436 8.96 19.60 -3.16
C ALA A 436 7.95 19.34 -2.04
N ILE A 437 7.27 20.41 -1.61
CA ILE A 437 6.18 20.34 -0.63
C ILE A 437 5.06 21.27 -1.06
N GLY A 438 3.82 20.95 -0.68
CA GLY A 438 2.68 21.81 -0.94
C GLY A 438 1.50 21.48 -0.04
N GLY A 439 0.55 22.40 -0.01
CA GLY A 439 -0.71 22.21 0.68
C GLY A 439 -1.79 23.09 0.11
N HIS A 440 -3.03 22.73 0.39
CA HIS A 440 -4.20 23.48 -0.06
C HIS A 440 -5.24 23.55 1.05
N LYS A 441 -6.11 24.54 0.91
CA LYS A 441 -7.27 24.74 1.75
C LYS A 441 -8.42 25.29 0.93
N LYS A 442 -9.55 24.62 1.05
CA LYS A 442 -10.83 25.01 0.51
C LYS A 442 -11.65 25.82 1.53
N PHE A 443 -12.22 26.91 1.04
CA PHE A 443 -13.07 27.87 1.72
C PHE A 443 -14.37 28.02 0.91
N GLY A 444 -15.37 27.17 1.20
CA GLY A 444 -16.57 27.07 0.37
C GLY A 444 -16.22 26.61 -1.05
N ASP A 445 -16.53 27.44 -2.04
CA ASP A 445 -16.22 27.17 -3.45
C ASP A 445 -14.80 27.58 -3.86
N VAL A 446 -14.03 28.26 -3.00
CA VAL A 446 -12.68 28.74 -3.32
C VAL A 446 -11.63 27.80 -2.76
N ASP A 447 -10.74 27.29 -3.59
CA ASP A 447 -9.58 26.49 -3.19
C ASP A 447 -8.30 27.32 -3.34
N VAL A 448 -7.49 27.36 -2.29
CA VAL A 448 -6.20 28.06 -2.28
C VAL A 448 -5.09 27.06 -2.01
N ASN A 449 -4.15 26.97 -2.94
CA ASN A 449 -2.97 26.12 -2.88
C ASN A 449 -1.70 26.97 -2.73
N LEU A 450 -0.75 26.47 -1.95
CA LEU A 450 0.61 26.99 -1.82
C LEU A 450 1.60 25.83 -1.98
N HIS A 451 2.63 26.02 -2.78
CA HIS A 451 3.66 25.01 -3.01
C HIS A 451 5.04 25.63 -3.19
N THR A 452 6.07 24.81 -2.92
CA THR A 452 7.47 25.18 -3.13
C THR A 452 8.27 23.94 -3.55
N ALA A 453 9.25 24.17 -4.42
CA ALA A 453 10.15 23.13 -4.90
C ALA A 453 11.57 23.67 -5.01
N PHE A 454 12.54 22.77 -4.93
CA PHE A 454 13.94 23.06 -5.16
C PHE A 454 14.53 22.06 -6.14
N SER A 455 15.57 22.46 -6.88
CA SER A 455 16.40 21.58 -7.69
C SER A 455 17.85 21.88 -7.38
N ILE A 456 18.58 20.87 -6.89
CA ILE A 456 19.94 21.05 -6.38
C ILE A 456 20.88 20.16 -7.19
N GLU A 457 21.78 20.80 -7.92
CA GLU A 457 22.85 20.21 -8.73
C GLU A 457 24.21 20.82 -8.29
N PRO A 458 25.35 20.19 -8.60
CA PRO A 458 26.67 20.74 -8.28
C PRO A 458 26.92 22.14 -8.86
N ASP A 459 26.32 22.47 -10.00
CA ASP A 459 26.50 23.74 -10.70
C ASP A 459 25.20 24.49 -11.01
N TYR A 460 24.07 24.02 -10.49
CA TYR A 460 22.79 24.69 -10.63
C TYR A 460 21.97 24.58 -9.34
N PHE A 461 21.38 25.69 -8.90
CA PHE A 461 20.41 25.71 -7.81
C PHE A 461 19.14 26.41 -8.29
N ALA A 462 18.00 25.72 -8.24
CA ALA A 462 16.68 26.29 -8.53
C ALA A 462 15.84 26.30 -7.26
N SER A 463 15.05 27.35 -7.09
CA SER A 463 14.04 27.45 -6.03
C SER A 463 12.78 28.07 -6.59
N SER A 464 11.62 27.54 -6.23
CA SER A 464 10.34 28.11 -6.62
C SER A 464 9.34 28.15 -5.47
N VAL A 465 8.46 29.14 -5.53
CA VAL A 465 7.28 29.26 -4.68
C VAL A 465 6.11 29.69 -5.55
N GLY A 466 4.98 29.02 -5.38
CA GLY A 466 3.81 29.23 -6.22
C GLY A 466 2.52 29.15 -5.43
N THR A 467 1.50 29.84 -5.92
CA THR A 467 0.15 29.76 -5.39
C THR A 467 -0.85 29.56 -6.53
N THR A 468 -1.90 28.80 -6.25
CA THR A 468 -3.02 28.64 -7.16
C THR A 468 -4.31 28.91 -6.43
N VAL A 469 -5.20 29.67 -7.06
CA VAL A 469 -6.56 29.90 -6.58
C VAL A 469 -7.51 29.33 -7.62
N ALA A 470 -8.37 28.39 -7.21
CA ALA A 470 -9.42 27.82 -8.04
C ALA A 470 -10.80 28.14 -7.44
N ILE A 471 -11.81 28.30 -8.28
CA ILE A 471 -13.18 28.59 -7.84
C ILE A 471 -14.12 27.61 -8.50
N ASP A 472 -14.89 26.88 -7.71
CA ASP A 472 -15.94 25.99 -8.21
C ASP A 472 -17.21 26.80 -8.52
N LEU A 473 -17.62 26.83 -9.78
CA LEU A 473 -18.82 27.53 -10.23
C LEU A 473 -19.86 26.53 -10.76
N ARG A 474 -21.13 26.94 -10.75
CA ARG A 474 -22.26 26.16 -11.29
C ARG A 474 -22.24 24.70 -10.83
N GLN A 475 -22.27 24.48 -9.51
CA GLN A 475 -22.27 23.12 -8.93
C GLN A 475 -21.06 22.29 -9.42
N LYS A 476 -19.87 22.91 -9.47
CA LYS A 476 -18.59 22.28 -9.86
C LYS A 476 -18.52 21.82 -11.32
N THR A 477 -19.38 22.35 -12.19
CA THR A 477 -19.32 22.06 -13.64
C THR A 477 -18.35 22.97 -14.37
N ILE A 478 -17.99 24.11 -13.78
CA ILE A 478 -16.99 25.03 -14.31
C ILE A 478 -16.04 25.39 -13.17
N THR A 479 -14.75 25.12 -13.33
CA THR A 479 -13.74 25.47 -12.31
C THR A 479 -12.63 26.27 -12.98
N PRO A 480 -12.72 27.62 -13.03
CA PRO A 480 -11.59 28.49 -13.35
C PRO A 480 -10.52 28.47 -12.25
N SER A 481 -9.27 28.63 -12.64
CA SER A 481 -8.14 28.79 -11.73
C SER A 481 -7.10 29.77 -12.28
N ILE A 482 -6.44 30.48 -11.37
CA ILE A 482 -5.28 31.31 -11.63
C ILE A 482 -4.11 30.83 -10.79
N SER A 483 -2.93 30.71 -11.40
CA SER A 483 -1.69 30.37 -10.71
C SER A 483 -0.63 31.43 -10.95
N TYR A 484 0.18 31.68 -9.94
CA TYR A 484 1.38 32.49 -10.03
C TYR A 484 2.54 31.78 -9.34
N ASP A 485 3.64 31.65 -10.07
CA ASP A 485 4.85 30.98 -9.65
C ASP A 485 6.05 31.90 -9.85
N PHE A 486 6.82 32.07 -8.76
CA PHE A 486 8.09 32.76 -8.80
C PHE A 486 9.23 31.75 -8.63
N SER A 487 10.19 31.77 -9.54
CA SER A 487 11.42 30.98 -9.43
C SER A 487 12.65 31.86 -9.40
N TYR A 488 13.59 31.50 -8.56
CA TYR A 488 14.91 32.10 -8.46
C TYR A 488 15.98 31.02 -8.56
N ASP A 489 16.80 31.13 -9.59
CA ASP A 489 17.82 30.16 -9.93
C ASP A 489 19.20 30.80 -9.94
N ILE A 490 20.19 30.00 -9.57
CA ILE A 490 21.60 30.33 -9.60
C ILE A 490 22.29 29.30 -10.49
N ALA A 491 22.71 29.72 -11.68
CA ALA A 491 23.54 28.93 -12.56
C ALA A 491 25.02 29.21 -12.25
N GLY A 492 25.79 28.16 -12.04
CA GLY A 492 27.20 28.17 -11.70
C GLY A 492 28.04 27.40 -12.73
N ARG A 493 29.19 26.92 -12.28
CA ARG A 493 30.08 26.05 -13.06
C ARG A 493 30.64 24.98 -12.14
N ALA A 494 30.56 23.72 -12.55
CA ALA A 494 31.06 22.60 -11.75
C ALA A 494 32.52 22.82 -11.29
N GLY A 495 32.78 22.57 -10.01
CA GLY A 495 34.08 22.79 -9.37
C GLY A 495 34.44 24.26 -9.09
N THR A 496 33.57 25.21 -9.41
CA THR A 496 33.75 26.64 -9.11
C THR A 496 32.72 27.09 -8.07
N SER A 497 33.17 27.75 -7.00
CA SER A 497 32.27 28.31 -6.00
C SER A 497 31.35 29.39 -6.62
N TYR A 498 30.08 29.42 -6.21
CA TYR A 498 29.11 30.45 -6.63
C TYR A 498 29.56 31.89 -6.31
N GLY A 499 30.42 32.07 -5.31
CA GLY A 499 31.02 33.38 -4.99
C GLY A 499 32.04 33.85 -6.02
N VAL A 500 32.60 32.93 -6.82
CA VAL A 500 33.54 33.23 -7.92
C VAL A 500 32.79 33.40 -9.24
N PHE A 501 31.82 32.51 -9.52
CA PHE A 501 30.99 32.59 -10.71
C PHE A 501 29.56 32.20 -10.40
N SER A 502 28.62 33.12 -10.65
CA SER A 502 27.19 32.83 -10.61
C SER A 502 26.44 33.72 -11.60
N ARG A 503 25.40 33.16 -12.19
CA ARG A 503 24.39 33.84 -13.00
C ARG A 503 23.04 33.66 -12.31
N ARG A 504 22.29 34.74 -12.20
CA ARG A 504 20.97 34.73 -11.56
C ARG A 504 19.91 34.73 -12.64
N ILE A 505 18.94 33.84 -12.51
CA ILE A 505 17.82 33.73 -13.44
C ILE A 505 16.54 33.80 -12.60
N MET A 506 15.65 34.72 -12.95
CA MET A 506 14.34 34.89 -12.33
C MET A 506 13.27 34.50 -13.32
N ARG A 507 12.22 33.81 -12.85
CA ARG A 507 11.06 33.48 -13.66
C ARG A 507 9.77 33.85 -12.94
N HIS A 508 8.87 34.44 -13.68
CA HIS A 508 7.48 34.67 -13.30
C HIS A 508 6.62 33.85 -14.25
N ALA A 509 5.90 32.86 -13.73
CA ALA A 509 4.95 32.08 -14.49
C ALA A 509 3.53 32.40 -14.01
N PHE A 510 2.64 32.66 -14.96
CA PHE A 510 1.23 32.91 -14.76
C PHE A 510 0.44 31.90 -15.58
N ASP A 511 -0.45 31.16 -14.93
CA ASP A 511 -1.34 30.21 -15.58
C ASP A 511 -2.79 30.60 -15.35
N LEU A 512 -3.57 30.65 -16.42
CA LEU A 512 -5.02 30.76 -16.39
C LEU A 512 -5.59 29.48 -16.94
N ALA A 513 -6.35 28.74 -16.14
CA ALA A 513 -6.98 27.50 -16.57
C ALA A 513 -8.47 27.49 -16.26
N SER A 514 -9.22 26.71 -17.02
CA SER A 514 -10.60 26.42 -16.71
C SER A 514 -10.95 25.01 -17.13
N SER A 515 -11.62 24.28 -16.24
CA SER A 515 -12.18 22.97 -16.54
C SER A 515 -13.70 23.06 -16.67
N PHE A 516 -14.24 22.31 -17.62
CA PHE A 516 -15.66 22.26 -17.96
C PHE A 516 -16.12 20.80 -17.99
N VAL A 517 -17.02 20.44 -17.09
CA VAL A 517 -17.74 19.16 -17.14
C VAL A 517 -18.86 19.32 -18.16
N LEU A 518 -18.65 18.79 -19.36
CA LEU A 518 -19.62 18.94 -20.47
C LEU A 518 -20.82 18.03 -20.29
N ASP A 519 -20.58 16.78 -19.88
CA ASP A 519 -21.58 15.76 -19.61
C ASP A 519 -21.04 14.75 -18.57
N LYS A 520 -21.84 13.73 -18.22
CA LYS A 520 -21.48 12.71 -17.23
C LYS A 520 -20.24 11.88 -17.61
N GLN A 521 -19.78 11.97 -18.85
CA GLN A 521 -18.70 11.17 -19.42
C GLN A 521 -17.55 12.04 -19.94
N SER A 522 -17.69 13.37 -19.99
CA SER A 522 -16.77 14.22 -20.74
C SER A 522 -16.35 15.46 -19.98
N ILE A 523 -15.05 15.75 -20.00
CA ILE A 523 -14.46 16.96 -19.46
C ILE A 523 -13.54 17.61 -20.49
N VAL A 524 -13.59 18.94 -20.57
CA VAL A 524 -12.63 19.76 -21.30
C VAL A 524 -11.86 20.60 -20.29
N THR A 525 -10.56 20.72 -20.49
CA THR A 525 -9.73 21.70 -19.77
C THR A 525 -9.02 22.57 -20.80
N VAL A 526 -9.05 23.88 -20.59
CA VAL A 526 -8.28 24.83 -21.39
C VAL A 526 -7.35 25.57 -20.44
N ASN A 527 -6.08 25.73 -20.81
CA ASN A 527 -5.11 26.50 -20.06
C ASN A 527 -4.30 27.42 -20.97
N MET A 528 -3.94 28.58 -20.44
CA MET A 528 -3.03 29.54 -21.03
C MET A 528 -1.91 29.80 -20.03
N SER A 529 -0.68 29.73 -20.50
CA SER A 529 0.53 29.90 -19.69
C SER A 529 1.36 31.05 -20.24
N ILE A 530 1.81 31.95 -19.38
CA ILE A 530 2.71 33.06 -19.69
C ILE A 530 3.90 32.96 -18.75
N VAL A 531 5.12 32.86 -19.29
CA VAL A 531 6.35 32.80 -18.50
C VAL A 531 7.30 33.90 -18.93
N ALA A 532 7.62 34.81 -18.02
CA ALA A 532 8.66 35.82 -18.20
C ALA A 532 9.93 35.37 -17.47
N GLU A 533 11.00 35.13 -18.24
CA GLU A 533 12.33 34.76 -17.73
C GLU A 533 13.29 35.93 -17.94
N VAL A 534 14.07 36.26 -16.91
CA VAL A 534 15.11 37.31 -16.95
C VAL A 534 16.39 36.78 -16.33
N GLY A 535 17.51 36.98 -17.00
CA GLY A 535 18.82 36.49 -16.60
C GLY A 535 19.55 35.81 -17.76
N ASP A 536 20.86 35.65 -17.62
CA ASP A 536 21.68 34.96 -18.61
C ASP A 536 21.54 33.44 -18.43
N SER A 537 20.76 32.80 -19.31
CA SER A 537 20.55 31.35 -19.34
C SER A 537 21.53 30.60 -20.24
N SER A 538 22.56 31.28 -20.76
CA SER A 538 23.60 30.66 -21.58
C SER A 538 24.41 29.66 -20.75
N LYS A 539 24.78 28.52 -21.34
CA LYS A 539 25.59 27.51 -20.65
C LYS A 539 27.06 27.97 -20.58
N PRO A 540 27.66 28.11 -19.39
CA PRO A 540 29.01 28.68 -19.24
C PRO A 540 30.15 27.78 -19.73
N TYR A 541 29.83 26.53 -20.08
CA TYR A 541 30.78 25.53 -20.57
C TYR A 541 30.60 25.18 -22.06
N ARG A 542 29.55 25.67 -22.71
CA ARG A 542 29.25 25.31 -24.11
C ARG A 542 30.02 26.22 -25.06
N TYR A 543 30.97 25.64 -25.78
CA TYR A 543 31.71 26.33 -26.83
C TYR A 543 31.07 26.08 -28.20
N ILE A 544 30.88 27.13 -28.98
CA ILE A 544 30.22 27.05 -30.28
C ILE A 544 31.28 26.95 -31.37
N PRO A 545 31.25 25.90 -32.22
CA PRO A 545 32.06 25.86 -33.43
C PRO A 545 31.71 27.05 -34.32
N THR A 546 32.73 27.80 -34.74
CA THR A 546 32.57 28.88 -35.71
C THR A 546 33.42 28.61 -36.93
N PHE A 547 33.10 29.24 -38.04
CA PHE A 547 33.74 29.00 -39.33
C PHE A 547 34.11 30.32 -39.98
N SER A 548 35.04 30.28 -40.92
CA SER A 548 35.23 31.40 -41.85
C SER A 548 33.97 31.56 -42.72
N LYS A 549 33.76 32.77 -43.24
CA LYS A 549 32.58 33.09 -44.06
C LYS A 549 32.46 32.21 -45.31
N ASP A 550 33.58 31.85 -45.94
CA ASP A 550 33.59 30.98 -47.10
C ASP A 550 33.25 29.52 -46.76
N ILE A 551 33.60 29.04 -45.56
CA ILE A 551 33.30 27.69 -45.11
C ILE A 551 31.86 27.59 -44.60
N ALA A 552 31.38 28.56 -43.82
CA ALA A 552 30.06 28.52 -43.18
C ALA A 552 28.92 28.27 -44.18
N SER A 553 28.98 28.88 -45.37
CA SER A 553 27.98 28.69 -46.44
C SER A 553 27.94 27.28 -47.05
N ARG A 554 28.97 26.47 -46.82
CA ARG A 554 29.13 25.11 -47.33
C ARG A 554 28.94 24.04 -46.24
N VAL A 555 28.71 24.46 -45.00
CA VAL A 555 28.43 23.53 -43.89
C VAL A 555 27.06 22.90 -44.11
N LEU A 556 27.01 21.58 -44.08
CA LEU A 556 25.78 20.80 -44.19
C LEU A 556 25.35 20.28 -42.80
N PRO A 557 24.07 19.99 -42.58
CA PRO A 557 23.63 19.31 -41.37
C PRO A 557 24.21 17.90 -41.23
N GLY A 558 24.44 17.43 -40.00
CA GLY A 558 24.83 16.04 -39.70
C GLY A 558 26.26 15.66 -40.07
N LEU A 559 27.21 16.59 -39.95
CA LEU A 559 28.63 16.32 -40.19
C LEU A 559 29.28 15.54 -39.03
N ALA A 560 30.26 14.70 -39.39
CA ALA A 560 31.10 14.02 -38.41
C ALA A 560 31.94 15.03 -37.60
N LEU A 561 32.22 14.71 -36.33
CA LEU A 561 33.01 15.57 -35.45
C LEU A 561 34.37 15.92 -36.06
N SER A 562 35.07 14.94 -36.63
CA SER A 562 36.38 15.15 -37.26
C SER A 562 36.34 16.13 -38.42
N THR A 563 35.25 16.13 -39.20
CA THR A 563 35.05 17.08 -40.29
C THR A 563 34.82 18.49 -39.76
N VAL A 564 33.98 18.63 -38.74
CA VAL A 564 33.73 19.93 -38.09
C VAL A 564 35.01 20.47 -37.46
N ASP A 565 35.76 19.64 -36.73
CA ASP A 565 37.00 20.04 -36.08
C ASP A 565 38.09 20.45 -37.08
N PHE A 566 38.11 19.84 -38.27
CA PHE A 566 39.03 20.21 -39.34
C PHE A 566 38.73 21.59 -39.93
N PHE A 567 37.46 21.93 -40.11
CA PHE A 567 37.03 23.16 -40.80
C PHE A 567 36.70 24.33 -39.88
N ARG A 568 36.46 24.09 -38.58
CA ARG A 568 36.14 25.15 -37.63
C ARG A 568 37.36 26.04 -37.36
N ASN A 569 37.07 27.28 -37.00
CA ASN A 569 38.04 28.21 -36.46
C ASN A 569 38.59 27.70 -35.11
N PRO A 570 39.85 27.99 -34.78
CA PRO A 570 40.48 27.55 -33.53
C PRO A 570 39.94 28.28 -32.29
N GLU A 571 39.28 29.42 -32.45
CA GLU A 571 38.75 30.21 -31.34
C GLU A 571 37.64 29.49 -30.55
N ARG A 572 37.80 29.45 -29.22
CA ARG A 572 36.81 28.87 -28.30
C ARG A 572 35.80 29.93 -27.86
N ILE A 573 34.75 30.08 -28.63
CA ILE A 573 33.70 31.08 -28.40
C ILE A 573 32.58 30.46 -27.55
N LEU A 574 32.19 31.13 -26.45
CA LEU A 574 31.11 30.66 -25.58
C LEU A 574 29.73 30.93 -26.19
N GLU A 575 28.75 30.09 -25.83
CA GLU A 575 27.33 30.36 -26.07
C GLU A 575 26.90 31.72 -25.50
N GLN A 576 26.02 32.41 -26.21
CA GLN A 576 25.37 33.63 -25.74
C GLN A 576 23.91 33.66 -26.19
N LEU A 577 23.00 33.64 -25.23
CA LEU A 577 21.55 33.74 -25.39
C LEU A 577 21.08 35.15 -25.00
N PRO A 578 19.87 35.56 -25.44
CA PRO A 578 19.22 36.76 -24.92
C PRO A 578 19.03 36.68 -23.40
N LEU A 579 19.11 37.84 -22.74
CA LEU A 579 18.96 37.96 -21.28
C LEU A 579 17.51 37.91 -20.79
N SER A 580 16.56 37.76 -21.70
CA SER A 580 15.15 37.59 -21.36
C SER A 580 14.46 36.70 -22.37
N ARG A 581 13.43 35.99 -21.92
CA ARG A 581 12.56 35.16 -22.77
C ARG A 581 11.14 35.17 -22.23
N GLU A 582 10.21 35.54 -23.09
CA GLU A 582 8.78 35.49 -22.80
C GLU A 582 8.21 34.30 -23.54
N ARG A 583 7.56 33.38 -22.83
CA ARG A 583 6.99 32.15 -23.37
C ARG A 583 5.49 32.17 -23.21
N PHE A 584 4.77 31.83 -24.27
CA PHE A 584 3.32 31.79 -24.32
C PHE A 584 2.87 30.40 -24.77
N ALA A 585 1.91 29.82 -24.07
CA ALA A 585 1.29 28.58 -24.51
C ALA A 585 -0.21 28.59 -24.28
N ILE A 586 -0.94 27.94 -25.18
CA ILE A 586 -2.35 27.60 -25.01
C ILE A 586 -2.47 26.10 -25.21
N ALA A 587 -3.13 25.42 -24.28
CA ALA A 587 -3.42 24.00 -24.40
C ALA A 587 -4.88 23.70 -24.11
N GLY A 588 -5.38 22.68 -24.79
CA GLY A 588 -6.73 22.14 -24.63
C GLY A 588 -6.65 20.64 -24.45
N ARG A 589 -7.32 20.14 -23.41
CA ARG A 589 -7.42 18.71 -23.11
C ARG A 589 -8.87 18.29 -23.15
N TYR A 590 -9.15 17.21 -23.89
CA TYR A 590 -10.44 16.54 -23.90
C TYR A 590 -10.29 15.13 -23.32
N ALA A 591 -11.16 14.77 -22.37
CA ALA A 591 -11.26 13.40 -21.89
C ALA A 591 -12.70 12.91 -21.93
N ARG A 592 -12.93 11.74 -22.52
CA ARG A 592 -14.25 11.09 -22.62
C ARG A 592 -14.22 9.64 -22.16
N ARG A 593 -15.13 9.27 -21.27
CA ARG A 593 -15.36 7.91 -20.78
C ARG A 593 -16.43 7.20 -21.61
N PHE A 594 -16.11 6.03 -22.13
CA PHE A 594 -17.04 5.09 -22.76
C PHE A 594 -17.48 4.01 -21.74
N SER A 595 -17.99 2.86 -22.18
CA SER A 595 -18.37 1.76 -21.26
C SER A 595 -17.14 1.10 -20.60
N ALA A 596 -16.13 0.74 -21.38
CA ALA A 596 -14.92 0.05 -20.91
C ALA A 596 -13.60 0.73 -21.34
N SER A 597 -13.67 1.91 -21.94
CA SER A 597 -12.50 2.70 -22.32
C SER A 597 -12.62 4.20 -22.00
N THR A 598 -11.49 4.92 -22.01
CA THR A 598 -11.42 6.39 -21.87
C THR A 598 -10.47 6.95 -22.91
N LEU A 599 -10.93 7.90 -23.71
CA LEU A 599 -10.07 8.71 -24.58
C LEU A 599 -9.55 9.91 -23.79
N ARG A 600 -8.26 10.19 -23.92
CA ARG A 600 -7.64 11.47 -23.54
C ARG A 600 -6.87 11.99 -24.74
N ALA A 601 -7.19 13.21 -25.16
CA ALA A 601 -6.50 13.92 -26.23
C ALA A 601 -6.14 15.32 -25.75
N GLU A 602 -4.95 15.77 -26.10
CA GLU A 602 -4.43 17.09 -25.74
C GLU A 602 -3.74 17.71 -26.94
N GLU A 603 -3.94 19.02 -27.13
CA GLU A 603 -3.23 19.83 -28.12
C GLU A 603 -2.66 21.06 -27.41
N ARG A 604 -1.38 21.34 -27.64
CA ARG A 604 -0.69 22.52 -27.12
C ARG A 604 -0.02 23.30 -28.24
N LEU A 605 -0.31 24.59 -28.29
CA LEU A 605 0.37 25.57 -29.13
C LEU A 605 1.32 26.40 -28.28
N TYR A 606 2.51 26.67 -28.79
CA TYR A 606 3.56 27.40 -28.10
C TYR A 606 4.18 28.46 -29.02
N ALA A 607 4.51 29.61 -28.45
CA ALA A 607 5.35 30.64 -29.06
C ALA A 607 6.22 31.34 -28.01
N ASP A 608 7.36 31.90 -28.40
CA ASP A 608 8.15 32.76 -27.53
C ASP A 608 8.78 33.97 -28.21
N SER A 609 9.31 34.89 -27.40
CA SER A 609 10.00 36.10 -27.86
C SER A 609 11.35 35.84 -28.54
N TRP A 610 11.81 34.59 -28.61
CA TRP A 610 12.96 34.19 -29.42
C TRP A 610 12.54 33.70 -30.82
N GLY A 611 11.25 33.76 -31.15
CA GLY A 611 10.70 33.39 -32.45
C GLY A 611 10.34 31.89 -32.59
N LEU A 612 10.59 31.07 -31.57
CA LEU A 612 10.28 29.64 -31.62
C LEU A 612 8.78 29.42 -31.52
N LYS A 613 8.23 28.63 -32.44
CA LYS A 613 6.82 28.23 -32.46
C LYS A 613 6.74 26.71 -32.47
N ALA A 614 5.78 26.14 -31.73
CA ALA A 614 5.61 24.70 -31.68
C ALA A 614 4.14 24.27 -31.51
N THR A 615 3.86 23.04 -31.96
CA THR A 615 2.61 22.30 -31.73
C THR A 615 2.96 20.96 -31.09
N THR A 616 2.13 20.52 -30.15
CA THR A 616 2.25 19.19 -29.52
C THR A 616 0.88 18.56 -29.37
N THR A 617 0.70 17.39 -29.97
CA THR A 617 -0.49 16.57 -29.82
C THR A 617 -0.16 15.33 -28.98
N ASP A 618 -0.92 15.05 -27.92
CA ASP A 618 -0.79 13.86 -27.07
C ASP A 618 -2.12 13.10 -27.05
N MET A 619 -2.07 11.78 -27.23
CA MET A 619 -3.26 10.94 -27.17
C MET A 619 -3.01 9.65 -26.38
N ARG A 620 -3.95 9.32 -25.51
CA ARG A 620 -4.00 8.06 -24.76
C ARG A 620 -5.38 7.46 -24.85
N PHE A 621 -5.45 6.17 -25.16
CA PHE A 621 -6.71 5.43 -25.17
C PHE A 621 -6.66 4.32 -24.14
N ILE A 622 -7.37 4.53 -23.04
CA ILE A 622 -7.29 3.72 -21.83
C ILE A 622 -8.37 2.65 -21.86
N PHE A 623 -8.03 1.39 -21.67
CA PHE A 623 -8.95 0.25 -21.59
C PHE A 623 -8.99 -0.32 -20.18
N ASP A 624 -10.20 -0.52 -19.65
CA ASP A 624 -10.42 -1.23 -18.39
C ASP A 624 -10.56 -2.74 -18.69
N VAL A 625 -9.52 -3.51 -18.39
CA VAL A 625 -9.47 -4.97 -18.58
C VAL A 625 -9.91 -5.63 -17.27
N GLY A 626 -11.22 -5.85 -17.16
CA GLY A 626 -11.83 -6.34 -15.94
C GLY A 626 -11.83 -5.29 -14.82
N LYS A 627 -11.75 -5.76 -13.56
CA LYS A 627 -11.93 -4.91 -12.38
C LYS A 627 -10.64 -4.31 -11.81
N SER A 628 -9.48 -4.83 -12.23
CA SER A 628 -8.19 -4.55 -11.58
C SER A 628 -7.08 -4.16 -12.54
N LEU A 629 -7.21 -4.45 -13.83
CA LEU A 629 -6.18 -4.10 -14.82
C LEU A 629 -6.70 -2.99 -15.72
N ARG A 630 -5.84 -2.02 -15.98
CA ARG A 630 -6.03 -0.99 -16.99
C ARG A 630 -4.81 -0.95 -17.87
N ILE A 631 -5.00 -0.84 -19.18
CA ILE A 631 -3.91 -0.70 -20.16
C ILE A 631 -4.19 0.46 -21.08
N TRP A 632 -3.16 1.08 -21.64
CA TRP A 632 -3.33 2.15 -22.63
C TRP A 632 -2.17 2.19 -23.61
N PRO A 633 -2.44 2.24 -24.93
CA PRO A 633 -1.50 2.86 -25.87
C PRO A 633 -1.36 4.36 -25.61
N HIS A 634 -0.19 4.87 -25.97
CA HIS A 634 0.19 6.27 -25.90
C HIS A 634 0.89 6.67 -27.21
N VAL A 635 0.46 7.78 -27.78
CA VAL A 635 1.11 8.41 -28.92
C VAL A 635 1.22 9.90 -28.69
N ARG A 636 2.33 10.49 -29.11
CA ARG A 636 2.54 11.93 -29.07
C ARG A 636 3.32 12.39 -30.28
N PHE A 637 2.95 13.54 -30.82
CA PHE A 637 3.64 14.22 -31.91
C PHE A 637 4.01 15.63 -31.46
N HIS A 638 5.21 16.08 -31.81
CA HIS A 638 5.70 17.42 -31.54
C HIS A 638 6.42 17.95 -32.77
N ALA A 639 6.21 19.22 -33.11
CA ALA A 639 6.97 19.91 -34.15
C ALA A 639 7.24 21.35 -33.73
N GLN A 640 8.45 21.81 -34.01
CA GLN A 640 8.87 23.18 -33.71
C GLN A 640 9.72 23.80 -34.82
N THR A 641 9.66 25.13 -34.91
CA THR A 641 10.64 25.93 -35.64
C THR A 641 11.91 26.12 -34.80
N GLY A 642 12.96 26.69 -35.40
CA GLY A 642 14.10 27.21 -34.64
C GLY A 642 13.82 28.60 -34.05
N THR A 643 14.68 29.06 -33.15
CA THR A 643 14.72 30.46 -32.71
C THR A 643 15.28 31.38 -33.82
N ASP A 644 15.00 32.68 -33.75
CA ASP A 644 15.40 33.68 -34.75
C ASP A 644 16.92 33.81 -34.91
N PHE A 645 17.67 33.49 -33.85
CA PHE A 645 19.14 33.53 -33.87
C PHE A 645 19.78 32.16 -34.13
N TRP A 646 19.01 31.09 -34.33
CA TRP A 646 19.54 29.77 -34.62
C TRP A 646 20.23 29.74 -35.98
N GLN A 647 21.47 29.26 -36.02
CA GLN A 647 22.23 29.04 -37.24
C GLN A 647 22.94 27.69 -37.19
N LEU A 648 23.00 27.01 -38.34
CA LEU A 648 23.76 25.78 -38.49
C LEU A 648 25.27 25.99 -38.30
N ALA A 649 25.77 27.09 -38.85
CA ALA A 649 27.18 27.45 -38.87
C ALA A 649 27.34 28.95 -38.59
N TYR A 650 27.88 29.28 -37.42
CA TYR A 650 28.16 30.67 -37.06
C TYR A 650 29.50 31.11 -37.67
N VAL A 651 29.54 32.31 -38.21
CA VAL A 651 30.77 32.91 -38.76
C VAL A 651 31.56 33.59 -37.64
N ALA A 652 32.87 33.40 -37.60
CA ALA A 652 33.76 34.25 -36.83
C ALA A 652 34.92 34.73 -37.70
N GLU A 653 35.20 36.03 -37.68
CA GLU A 653 36.25 36.65 -38.47
C GLU A 653 37.16 37.50 -37.59
N ARG A 654 38.48 37.30 -37.75
CA ARG A 654 39.48 38.13 -37.09
C ARG A 654 39.68 39.41 -37.92
N THR A 655 39.31 40.53 -37.34
CA THR A 655 39.48 41.87 -37.93
C THR A 655 40.58 42.65 -37.23
N ALA A 656 40.98 43.80 -37.78
CA ALA A 656 41.97 44.69 -37.16
C ALA A 656 41.54 45.18 -35.76
N THR A 657 40.23 45.21 -35.47
CA THR A 657 39.66 45.65 -34.19
C THR A 657 39.36 44.49 -33.22
N GLY A 658 39.67 43.24 -33.60
CA GLY A 658 39.42 42.05 -32.79
C GLY A 658 38.62 40.97 -33.49
N LEU A 659 38.26 39.92 -32.75
CA LEU A 659 37.44 38.82 -33.24
C LEU A 659 35.96 39.25 -33.30
N GLN A 660 35.40 39.29 -34.50
CA GLN A 660 33.97 39.54 -34.70
C GLN A 660 33.21 38.22 -34.68
N VAL A 661 32.19 38.15 -33.84
CA VAL A 661 31.32 36.97 -33.67
C VAL A 661 29.86 37.44 -33.53
N PRO A 662 28.87 36.63 -33.96
CA PRO A 662 27.47 36.92 -33.74
C PRO A 662 27.17 37.16 -32.26
N ALA A 663 26.42 38.22 -31.96
CA ALA A 663 26.09 38.59 -30.58
C ALA A 663 25.32 37.47 -29.87
N LEU A 664 24.38 36.86 -30.58
CA LEU A 664 23.62 35.69 -30.14
C LEU A 664 24.07 34.47 -30.93
N ARG A 665 24.27 33.37 -30.22
CA ARG A 665 24.75 32.12 -30.78
C ARG A 665 24.53 30.99 -29.79
N SER A 666 24.02 29.87 -30.29
CA SER A 666 23.81 28.67 -29.51
C SER A 666 24.13 27.43 -30.34
N GLY A 667 24.69 26.44 -29.67
CA GLY A 667 24.87 25.09 -30.19
C GLY A 667 23.83 24.13 -29.62
N ASP A 668 22.80 24.65 -28.93
CA ASP A 668 21.71 23.83 -28.42
C ASP A 668 20.77 23.42 -29.55
N ARG A 669 20.93 22.20 -30.06
CA ARG A 669 20.06 21.66 -31.11
C ARG A 669 18.57 21.71 -30.77
N GLU A 670 18.19 21.73 -29.49
CA GLU A 670 16.80 21.81 -29.05
C GLU A 670 16.21 23.23 -29.25
N LEU A 671 17.02 24.24 -29.59
CA LEU A 671 16.59 25.56 -30.06
C LEU A 671 16.49 25.66 -31.60
N GLY A 672 16.84 24.59 -32.31
CA GLY A 672 16.70 24.47 -33.77
C GLY A 672 15.36 23.86 -34.19
N PRO A 673 15.07 23.82 -35.50
CA PRO A 673 13.88 23.18 -36.03
C PRO A 673 13.96 21.65 -35.90
N LEU A 674 12.92 21.04 -35.33
CA LEU A 674 12.82 19.60 -35.15
C LEU A 674 11.37 19.13 -35.13
N PHE A 675 11.19 17.82 -35.31
CA PHE A 675 9.95 17.15 -34.94
C PHE A 675 10.26 15.87 -34.17
N ALA A 676 9.32 15.44 -33.34
CA ALA A 676 9.42 14.21 -32.58
C ALA A 676 8.12 13.42 -32.62
N PHE A 677 8.26 12.10 -32.68
CA PHE A 677 7.18 11.14 -32.53
C PHE A 677 7.46 10.25 -31.33
N THR A 678 6.48 10.08 -30.46
CA THR A 678 6.52 9.16 -29.33
C THR A 678 5.45 8.11 -29.50
N GLY A 679 5.82 6.85 -29.29
CA GLY A 679 4.89 5.73 -29.24
C GLY A 679 5.22 4.83 -28.06
N GLY A 680 4.18 4.39 -27.35
CA GLY A 680 4.37 3.53 -26.20
C GLY A 680 3.06 3.02 -25.62
N ALA A 681 3.17 2.46 -24.42
CA ALA A 681 2.02 1.95 -23.69
C ALA A 681 2.28 1.93 -22.19
N GLY A 682 1.20 1.82 -21.41
CA GLY A 682 1.29 1.55 -20.00
C GLY A 682 0.20 0.63 -19.50
N ALA A 683 0.40 0.15 -18.28
CA ALA A 683 -0.52 -0.69 -17.55
C ALA A 683 -0.60 -0.25 -16.09
N ARG A 684 -1.77 -0.43 -15.48
CA ARG A 684 -1.99 -0.24 -14.05
C ARG A 684 -2.74 -1.43 -13.50
N LEU A 685 -2.18 -2.07 -12.49
CA LEU A 685 -2.77 -3.16 -11.73
C LEU A 685 -3.17 -2.67 -10.34
N SER A 686 -4.45 -2.80 -9.99
CA SER A 686 -5.00 -2.51 -8.68
C SER A 686 -5.28 -3.79 -7.89
N PHE A 687 -4.74 -3.89 -6.68
CA PHE A 687 -4.80 -5.08 -5.83
C PHE A 687 -4.92 -4.72 -4.33
N GLY A 688 -5.06 -5.74 -3.48
CA GLY A 688 -5.38 -5.59 -2.05
C GLY A 688 -6.88 -5.69 -1.76
N GLU A 689 -7.23 -5.87 -0.48
CA GLU A 689 -8.61 -6.15 -0.01
C GLU A 689 -9.62 -5.09 -0.44
N ALA A 690 -9.18 -3.82 -0.51
CA ALA A 690 -9.98 -2.68 -0.97
C ALA A 690 -9.51 -2.11 -2.33
N LYS A 691 -8.65 -2.82 -3.08
CA LYS A 691 -7.94 -2.30 -4.26
C LYS A 691 -7.15 -1.01 -3.98
N ASN A 692 -6.70 -0.87 -2.75
CA ASN A 692 -6.00 0.30 -2.25
C ASN A 692 -4.52 0.33 -2.67
N TRP A 693 -3.98 -0.76 -3.23
CA TRP A 693 -2.66 -0.77 -3.85
C TRP A 693 -2.77 -0.63 -5.36
N GLY A 694 -1.87 0.15 -5.95
CA GLY A 694 -1.74 0.32 -7.40
C GLY A 694 -0.29 0.15 -7.84
N MET A 695 -0.04 -0.75 -8.79
CA MET A 695 1.24 -0.84 -9.49
C MET A 695 1.07 -0.34 -10.91
N THR A 696 1.91 0.62 -11.33
CA THR A 696 1.85 1.27 -12.64
C THR A 696 3.15 0.99 -13.40
N PHE A 697 3.04 0.60 -14.66
CA PHE A 697 4.15 0.44 -15.59
C PHE A 697 3.89 1.29 -16.83
N SER A 698 4.91 1.95 -17.35
CA SER A 698 4.85 2.61 -18.66
C SER A 698 6.18 2.49 -19.38
N GLY A 699 6.11 2.40 -20.71
CA GLY A 699 7.27 2.43 -21.58
C GLY A 699 6.96 3.18 -22.87
N ASP A 700 7.85 4.10 -23.24
CA ASP A 700 7.73 4.95 -24.42
C ASP A 700 9.05 4.93 -25.22
N VAL A 701 8.91 4.96 -26.55
CA VAL A 701 10.02 5.20 -27.48
C VAL A 701 9.79 6.55 -28.15
N VAL A 702 10.82 7.39 -28.17
CA VAL A 702 10.81 8.73 -28.75
C VAL A 702 11.78 8.77 -29.92
N TYR A 703 11.28 9.02 -31.12
CA TYR A 703 12.09 9.39 -32.26
C TYR A 703 12.09 10.91 -32.40
N THR A 704 13.27 11.52 -32.48
CA THR A 704 13.44 12.95 -32.77
C THR A 704 14.21 13.09 -34.07
N GLN A 705 13.70 13.89 -35.00
CA GLN A 705 14.41 14.31 -36.20
C GLN A 705 14.75 15.79 -36.09
N PHE A 706 16.05 16.08 -36.08
CA PHE A 706 16.57 17.43 -36.16
C PHE A 706 16.74 17.81 -37.64
N LEU A 707 16.21 18.98 -38.02
CA LEU A 707 16.19 19.40 -39.41
C LEU A 707 17.41 20.25 -39.79
N ASN A 708 18.05 20.88 -38.80
CA ASN A 708 19.13 21.84 -39.06
C ASN A 708 20.14 21.89 -37.91
N THR A 709 20.97 20.86 -37.79
CA THR A 709 21.92 20.66 -36.69
C THR A 709 23.26 20.15 -37.20
N LEU A 710 24.34 20.51 -36.51
CA LEU A 710 25.69 20.29 -37.01
C LEU A 710 26.13 18.82 -36.99
N TYR A 711 25.75 18.04 -35.97
CA TYR A 711 26.33 16.71 -35.73
C TYR A 711 25.37 15.53 -35.93
N ILE A 712 24.18 15.58 -35.32
CA ILE A 712 23.21 14.47 -35.40
C ILE A 712 21.91 14.96 -36.04
N LEU A 713 21.31 14.11 -36.88
CA LEU A 713 20.02 14.40 -37.52
C LEU A 713 18.86 13.65 -36.88
N GLN A 714 19.15 12.59 -36.13
CA GLN A 714 18.13 11.76 -35.50
C GLN A 714 18.57 11.25 -34.13
N ARG A 715 17.60 11.06 -33.24
CA ARG A 715 17.79 10.46 -31.91
C ARG A 715 16.64 9.51 -31.61
N PHE A 716 16.97 8.33 -31.07
CA PHE A 716 16.01 7.43 -30.43
C PHE A 716 16.20 7.48 -28.93
N GLY A 717 15.16 7.87 -28.20
CA GLY A 717 15.09 7.82 -26.74
C GLY A 717 14.12 6.73 -26.28
N TYR A 718 14.41 6.15 -25.13
CA TYR A 718 13.61 5.12 -24.47
C TYR A 718 13.33 5.61 -23.06
N PHE A 719 12.06 5.64 -22.68
CA PHE A 719 11.63 6.01 -21.34
C PHE A 719 10.84 4.86 -20.72
N GLY A 720 11.08 4.59 -19.44
CA GLY A 720 10.32 3.59 -18.69
C GLY A 720 10.08 4.04 -17.26
N ALA A 721 8.93 3.68 -16.68
CA ALA A 721 8.61 3.97 -15.30
C ALA A 721 7.88 2.79 -14.63
N LEU A 722 8.21 2.56 -13.36
CA LEU A 722 7.54 1.62 -12.47
C LEU A 722 7.15 2.35 -11.19
N GLY A 723 5.85 2.45 -10.92
CA GLY A 723 5.29 3.07 -9.72
C GLY A 723 4.56 2.06 -8.86
N LEU A 724 4.71 2.17 -7.55
CA LEU A 724 3.90 1.48 -6.54
C LEU A 724 3.29 2.51 -5.61
N GLU A 725 1.96 2.52 -5.49
CA GLU A 725 1.24 3.42 -4.60
C GLU A 725 0.21 2.69 -3.74
N VAL A 726 -0.08 3.28 -2.59
CA VAL A 726 -1.09 2.81 -1.65
C VAL A 726 -1.92 3.96 -1.12
N ASP A 727 -3.23 3.77 -1.12
CA ASP A 727 -4.23 4.63 -0.49
C ASP A 727 -4.61 4.07 0.89
N VAL A 728 -4.68 4.93 1.91
CA VAL A 728 -4.97 4.58 3.30
C VAL A 728 -6.04 5.52 3.82
N GLU A 729 -7.14 4.99 4.35
CA GLU A 729 -8.26 5.75 4.95
C GLU A 729 -8.18 5.81 6.49
#